data_AF-A0A1A8W8M9-F1
#
_entry.id   AF-A0A1A8W8M9-F1
#
_cell.length_a   1.000
_cell.length_b   1.000
_cell.length_c   1.000
_cell.angle_alpha   90.00
_cell.angle_beta   90.00
_cell.angle_gamma   90.00
#
_symmetry.space_group_name_H-M   'P 1'
#
loop_
_entity.id
_entity.type
_entity.pdbx_description
1 polymer ?
#
loop_
_entity_poly.entity_id
_entity_poly.type
_entity_poly.pdbx_seq_one_letter_code
_entity_poly.pdbx_strand_id
1 'polypeptide(L)'
;MKKKKRLIFLLLSSLLLLCNNPACFRYKNNELKGFFTQRGNSHICNNRGKKFTLHSYGKEFNERVKKLNFLSNELNIDVYPSSFIKRTIKIDDLKKKYDFLENGEKDNGKTYVIYGRVVVKRNNGMFLNIQDDVGSIQIYVDENILFKAKKLEQNDHVKGKIANMASHNLDEPCEHYSICKSNNEDETNYRENYVHVCRQTDQHKNEKQISARKIIEVGDFIAVKGFIRKSPRGEITLHTKEIYILTKSLLPLPDKYKGMKDVEYKHRKRYLDLLTNKEQKEKIITRFKLIQEIRQFLLKKNYLEVDTPILQLIPGGATAKAFETFLKSLNLVLYLRIAPELYLKKLIISGLSEQIFELSKCFRNEGISSIHNPEFTLLEIYKSYTNYRYMMRFTEKLIKTVAKKFPLYENSKMILQKKWKKISFIKILKKYTSINFLKLSFDDAYKEAKKLNIPFDQEKENLNWGLVVEEVFKRKVEPFLPKNPIHIFHLPSDTSPLSKMLNKNKKLSERFETYIGKMEIANGYSEEANAIMQEKKFISQYSLKNKMNKENVNYADKLDHDEKAKENNKISITPRNFTKDNKLNFCKEFIKNENYKIDYDYVTALAHGLPPTGGLGIGIDRLCMLLTNSNSIKNILSFPIIKPN
;
A
#
# COMPACT_ATOMS: atom_id res chain seq x y z
N MET A 1 4.26 47.25 70.38
CA MET A 1 5.07 48.49 70.38
C MET A 1 6.54 48.15 70.50
N LYS A 2 7.37 48.68 69.58
CA LYS A 2 8.86 48.75 69.62
C LYS A 2 9.56 47.36 69.56
N LYS A 3 10.44 47.04 68.61
CA LYS A 3 11.48 47.84 67.96
C LYS A 3 11.91 47.15 66.66
N LYS A 4 12.07 47.99 65.63
CA LYS A 4 12.89 47.79 64.43
C LYS A 4 14.27 47.23 64.76
N LYS A 5 14.79 46.30 63.95
CA LYS A 5 15.94 46.55 63.05
C LYS A 5 16.36 45.28 62.28
N ARG A 6 16.63 45.51 60.99
CA ARG A 6 17.54 44.78 60.08
C ARG A 6 17.06 43.45 59.49
N LEU A 7 16.44 43.56 58.31
CA LEU A 7 16.93 42.86 57.11
C LEU A 7 16.44 43.60 55.85
N ILE A 8 17.32 44.41 55.25
CA ILE A 8 17.13 45.02 53.94
C ILE A 8 18.39 44.67 53.15
N PHE A 9 18.30 43.61 52.35
CA PHE A 9 18.82 43.46 50.98
C PHE A 9 18.76 41.97 50.63
N LEU A 10 18.23 41.67 49.42
CA LEU A 10 18.17 40.37 48.76
C LEU A 10 17.01 39.43 49.17
N LEU A 11 15.89 39.52 48.45
CA LEU A 11 15.24 38.40 47.71
C LEU A 11 13.81 38.78 47.28
N LEU A 12 13.56 38.64 45.97
CA LEU A 12 12.32 38.37 45.25
C LEU A 12 10.99 39.00 45.75
N SER A 13 10.51 39.97 44.97
CA SER A 13 9.09 40.36 44.92
C SER A 13 8.27 39.28 44.18
N SER A 14 7.68 38.38 44.95
CA SER A 14 6.57 37.51 44.57
C SER A 14 5.24 38.18 44.93
N LEU A 15 4.48 38.66 43.94
CA LEU A 15 3.01 38.78 44.03
C LEU A 15 2.43 39.07 42.64
N LEU A 16 2.00 38.01 41.94
CA LEU A 16 0.95 37.94 40.90
C LEU A 16 1.27 36.77 39.98
N LEU A 17 0.98 35.56 40.46
CA LEU A 17 0.74 34.35 39.68
C LEU A 17 0.52 33.23 40.70
N LEU A 18 -0.72 32.75 40.82
CA LEU A 18 -1.14 31.39 41.18
C LEU A 18 -2.62 31.40 41.56
N CYS A 19 -3.47 31.04 40.61
CA CYS A 19 -4.65 30.21 40.87
C CYS A 19 -4.64 29.12 39.80
N ASN A 20 -4.35 27.90 40.23
CA ASN A 20 -4.42 26.67 39.44
C ASN A 20 -5.70 25.90 39.79
N ASN A 21 -6.21 25.15 38.81
CA ASN A 21 -7.12 23.99 38.89
C ASN A 21 -8.63 24.25 39.16
N PRO A 22 -9.51 23.27 38.91
CA PRO A 22 -9.80 22.57 37.65
C PRO A 22 -11.33 22.38 37.44
N ALA A 23 -11.90 22.40 36.22
CA ALA A 23 -13.23 21.77 35.99
C ALA A 23 -13.70 21.82 34.52
N CYS A 24 -14.10 20.64 34.03
CA CYS A 24 -15.36 20.35 33.34
C CYS A 24 -16.04 21.46 32.54
N PHE A 25 -16.11 21.31 31.21
CA PHE A 25 -17.26 21.72 30.41
C PHE A 25 -17.50 20.66 29.32
N ARG A 26 -18.43 19.72 29.57
CA ARG A 26 -19.84 19.74 29.11
C ARG A 26 -19.96 19.66 27.58
N TYR A 27 -19.98 18.42 27.10
CA TYR A 27 -20.75 18.04 25.91
C TYR A 27 -22.22 18.44 26.14
N LYS A 28 -22.76 19.27 25.25
CA LYS A 28 -24.20 19.36 25.03
C LYS A 28 -24.49 18.73 23.67
N ASN A 29 -25.14 17.57 23.74
CA ASN A 29 -25.90 16.99 22.65
C ASN A 29 -26.99 17.98 22.21
N ASN A 30 -27.18 18.10 20.91
CA ASN A 30 -28.51 18.33 20.34
C ASN A 30 -28.64 17.36 19.16
N GLU A 31 -29.48 16.35 19.37
CA GLU A 31 -30.05 15.49 18.36
C GLU A 31 -30.88 16.34 17.39
N LEU A 32 -30.75 16.11 16.09
CA LEU A 32 -31.84 16.39 15.16
C LEU A 32 -31.96 15.25 14.14
N LYS A 33 -33.13 14.62 14.26
CA LYS A 33 -33.79 13.62 13.43
C LYS A 33 -33.56 13.83 11.93
N GLY A 34 -33.32 12.72 11.24
CA GLY A 34 -33.38 12.68 9.78
C GLY A 34 -34.81 12.92 9.29
N PHE A 35 -34.98 13.98 8.51
CA PHE A 35 -36.04 14.09 7.51
C PHE A 35 -35.40 14.47 6.19
N PHE A 36 -35.57 13.62 5.19
CA PHE A 36 -35.37 13.98 3.79
C PHE A 36 -36.35 15.10 3.45
N THR A 37 -35.85 16.33 3.36
CA THR A 37 -36.47 17.37 2.54
C THR A 37 -35.43 17.86 1.55
N GLN A 38 -35.70 17.61 0.26
CA GLN A 38 -35.10 18.39 -0.81
C GLN A 38 -35.41 19.86 -0.52
N ARG A 39 -34.41 20.63 -0.10
CA ARG A 39 -34.36 22.08 -0.32
C ARG A 39 -32.90 22.50 -0.25
N GLY A 40 -32.44 23.10 -1.34
CA GLY A 40 -31.07 23.53 -1.51
C GLY A 40 -30.67 24.50 -0.42
N ASN A 41 -29.51 24.25 0.17
CA ASN A 41 -28.58 25.30 0.55
C ASN A 41 -27.17 24.72 0.51
N SER A 42 -26.44 25.17 -0.50
CA SER A 42 -25.02 24.91 -0.71
C SER A 42 -24.21 25.50 0.45
N HIS A 43 -24.02 24.73 1.52
CA HIS A 43 -22.93 24.98 2.44
C HIS A 43 -21.63 24.51 1.78
N ILE A 44 -21.11 25.39 0.91
CA ILE A 44 -19.73 25.38 0.48
C ILE A 44 -18.88 25.47 1.76
N CYS A 45 -18.34 24.33 2.19
CA CYS A 45 -17.25 24.32 3.14
C CYS A 45 -16.11 25.11 2.53
N ASN A 46 -15.95 26.37 2.96
CA ASN A 46 -14.82 27.22 2.61
C ASN A 46 -13.55 26.74 3.32
N ASN A 47 -13.13 25.50 3.08
CA ASN A 47 -11.73 25.15 3.15
C ASN A 47 -11.11 25.62 1.84
N ARG A 48 -10.64 26.88 1.81
CA ARG A 48 -9.67 27.33 0.80
C ARG A 48 -8.34 26.61 1.05
N GLY A 49 -8.32 25.30 0.85
CA GLY A 49 -7.08 24.60 0.56
C GLY A 49 -6.52 25.29 -0.67
N LYS A 50 -5.36 25.97 -0.54
CA LYS A 50 -4.69 26.60 -1.68
C LYS A 50 -4.60 25.54 -2.78
N LYS A 51 -5.39 25.72 -3.85
CA LYS A 51 -5.28 24.91 -5.06
C LYS A 51 -3.92 25.29 -5.65
N PHE A 52 -2.90 24.49 -5.37
CA PHE A 52 -1.58 24.67 -5.98
C PHE A 52 -1.73 24.39 -7.48
N THR A 53 -2.01 25.43 -8.25
CA THR A 53 -1.95 25.39 -9.71
C THR A 53 -0.49 25.51 -10.15
N LEU A 54 -0.14 25.04 -11.34
CA LEU A 54 1.24 25.14 -11.87
C LEU A 54 1.80 26.58 -11.83
N HIS A 55 0.91 27.57 -11.95
CA HIS A 55 1.24 29.00 -11.86
C HIS A 55 1.68 29.47 -10.46
N SER A 56 1.54 28.64 -9.42
CA SER A 56 1.94 28.97 -8.05
C SER A 56 3.43 28.73 -7.75
N TYR A 57 4.19 28.14 -8.68
CA TYR A 57 5.60 27.74 -8.46
C TYR A 57 6.63 28.85 -8.68
N GLY A 58 6.19 30.10 -8.87
CA GLY A 58 7.05 31.28 -8.82
C GLY A 58 8.02 31.42 -10.00
N LYS A 59 9.12 32.14 -9.77
CA LYS A 59 10.04 32.60 -10.82
C LYS A 59 10.75 31.46 -11.56
N GLU A 60 11.20 30.43 -10.85
CA GLU A 60 11.95 29.34 -11.49
C GLU A 60 11.08 28.56 -12.49
N PHE A 61 9.85 28.21 -12.10
CA PHE A 61 8.91 27.55 -13.01
C PHE A 61 8.68 28.36 -14.29
N ASN A 62 8.48 29.66 -14.17
CA ASN A 62 8.26 30.56 -15.32
C ASN A 62 9.49 30.58 -16.26
N GLU A 63 10.71 30.60 -15.73
CA GLU A 63 11.92 30.52 -16.55
C GLU A 63 12.03 29.19 -17.30
N ARG A 64 11.66 28.07 -16.67
CA ARG A 64 11.65 26.75 -17.34
C ARG A 64 10.58 26.66 -18.43
N VAL A 65 9.42 27.28 -18.22
CA VAL A 65 8.35 27.39 -19.23
C VAL A 65 8.81 28.25 -20.41
N LYS A 66 9.51 29.36 -20.18
CA LYS A 66 10.10 30.15 -21.29
C LYS A 66 11.04 29.31 -22.15
N LYS A 67 11.90 28.49 -21.52
CA LYS A 67 12.79 27.57 -22.24
C LYS A 67 12.03 26.49 -23.00
N LEU A 68 10.97 25.93 -22.42
CA LEU A 68 10.09 24.99 -23.10
C LEU A 68 9.50 25.62 -24.36
N ASN A 69 8.88 26.80 -24.22
CA ASN A 69 8.25 27.51 -25.34
C ASN A 69 9.27 27.91 -26.42
N PHE A 70 10.50 28.26 -26.03
CA PHE A 70 11.56 28.53 -26.99
C PHE A 70 11.94 27.27 -27.79
N LEU A 71 12.08 26.12 -27.13
CA LEU A 71 12.36 24.85 -27.82
C LEU A 71 11.23 24.45 -28.78
N SER A 72 9.97 24.55 -28.35
CA SER A 72 8.82 24.13 -29.15
C SER A 72 8.51 25.12 -30.27
N ASN A 73 8.41 26.42 -29.96
CA ASN A 73 7.86 27.40 -30.89
C ASN A 73 8.94 28.00 -31.80
N GLU A 74 10.16 28.19 -31.28
CA GLU A 74 11.23 28.86 -32.03
C GLU A 74 12.15 27.87 -32.75
N LEU A 75 12.36 26.69 -32.17
CA LEU A 75 13.23 25.65 -32.75
C LEU A 75 12.46 24.46 -33.32
N ASN A 76 11.13 24.39 -33.13
CA ASN A 76 10.32 23.25 -33.58
C ASN A 76 10.88 21.89 -33.11
N ILE A 77 11.41 21.86 -31.89
CA ILE A 77 11.92 20.65 -31.24
C ILE A 77 10.81 20.11 -30.36
N ASP A 78 10.42 18.86 -30.60
CA ASP A 78 9.55 18.14 -29.67
C ASP A 78 10.32 17.81 -28.39
N VAL A 79 9.86 18.39 -27.28
CA VAL A 79 10.47 18.28 -25.95
C VAL A 79 9.90 17.09 -25.17
N TYR A 80 8.86 16.44 -25.72
CA TYR A 80 8.22 15.25 -25.19
C TYR A 80 8.03 14.20 -26.30
N PRO A 81 9.11 13.80 -26.99
CA PRO A 81 9.02 12.95 -28.17
C PRO A 81 8.44 11.57 -27.85
N SER A 82 7.55 11.10 -28.72
CA SER A 82 7.02 9.72 -28.69
C SER A 82 8.04 8.70 -29.22
N SER A 83 8.92 9.12 -30.12
CA SER A 83 9.99 8.32 -30.71
C SER A 83 11.34 9.03 -30.57
N PHE A 84 12.37 8.28 -30.18
CA PHE A 84 13.70 8.82 -29.91
C PHE A 84 14.77 7.75 -30.10
N ILE A 85 16.02 8.20 -30.21
CA ILE A 85 17.17 7.36 -30.56
C ILE A 85 17.30 6.17 -29.63
N LYS A 86 17.46 4.94 -30.14
CA LYS A 86 17.48 3.69 -29.34
C LYS A 86 18.68 3.60 -28.40
N ARG A 87 18.44 3.09 -27.19
CA ARG A 87 19.46 2.93 -26.15
C ARG A 87 20.41 1.82 -26.56
N THR A 88 21.70 2.08 -26.44
CA THR A 88 22.73 1.06 -26.68
C THR A 88 23.02 0.24 -25.43
N ILE A 89 23.07 0.88 -24.25
CA ILE A 89 23.52 0.24 -23.01
C ILE A 89 23.02 0.99 -21.77
N LYS A 90 22.88 0.29 -20.64
CA LYS A 90 22.58 0.86 -19.31
C LYS A 90 23.84 1.46 -18.68
N ILE A 91 23.68 2.44 -17.80
CA ILE A 91 24.82 3.19 -17.27
C ILE A 91 25.77 2.31 -16.46
N ASP A 92 25.25 1.40 -15.64
CA ASP A 92 26.08 0.54 -14.79
C ASP A 92 26.89 -0.46 -15.61
N ASP A 93 26.28 -1.07 -16.63
CA ASP A 93 26.97 -2.01 -17.53
C ASP A 93 28.03 -1.31 -18.38
N LEU A 94 27.75 -0.08 -18.82
CA LEU A 94 28.72 0.75 -19.52
C LEU A 94 29.93 1.06 -18.64
N LYS A 95 29.71 1.34 -17.35
CA LYS A 95 30.82 1.57 -16.42
C LYS A 95 31.66 0.31 -16.21
N LYS A 96 31.04 -0.84 -15.95
CA LYS A 96 31.75 -2.12 -15.80
C LYS A 96 32.56 -2.47 -17.05
N LYS A 97 31.98 -2.24 -18.23
CA LYS A 97 32.63 -2.49 -19.52
C LYS A 97 33.91 -1.66 -19.70
N TYR A 98 34.03 -0.50 -19.09
CA TYR A 98 35.13 0.44 -19.30
C TYR A 98 35.91 0.75 -18.03
N ASP A 99 35.81 -0.12 -17.02
CA ASP A 99 36.51 0.06 -15.74
C ASP A 99 38.04 -0.05 -15.92
N PHE A 100 38.46 -0.88 -16.88
CA PHE A 100 39.85 -1.15 -17.24
C PHE A 100 40.58 0.02 -17.92
N LEU A 101 39.88 1.05 -18.40
CA LEU A 101 40.53 2.19 -19.08
C LEU A 101 41.53 2.88 -18.15
N GLU A 102 42.65 3.34 -18.70
CA GLU A 102 43.63 4.13 -17.97
C GLU A 102 43.19 5.61 -17.85
N ASN A 103 43.76 6.34 -16.90
CA ASN A 103 43.38 7.73 -16.66
C ASN A 103 43.79 8.62 -17.85
N GLY A 104 42.83 9.35 -18.42
CA GLY A 104 43.04 10.20 -19.59
C GLY A 104 42.83 9.47 -20.93
N GLU A 105 42.66 8.15 -20.91
CA GLU A 105 42.41 7.34 -22.10
C GLU A 105 41.02 7.58 -22.68
N LYS A 106 40.90 7.47 -24.00
CA LYS A 106 39.66 7.63 -24.76
C LYS A 106 39.43 6.40 -25.61
N ASP A 107 38.22 5.86 -25.57
CA ASP A 107 37.79 4.86 -26.54
C ASP A 107 37.29 5.57 -27.80
N ASN A 108 38.13 5.61 -28.83
CA ASN A 108 37.79 6.20 -30.12
C ASN A 108 36.96 5.23 -31.01
N GLY A 109 36.79 3.97 -30.61
CA GLY A 109 36.26 2.92 -31.47
C GLY A 109 34.72 2.85 -31.55
N LYS A 110 33.99 3.31 -30.53
CA LYS A 110 32.52 3.16 -30.48
C LYS A 110 31.78 4.34 -29.85
N THR A 111 30.60 4.64 -30.39
CA THR A 111 29.64 5.56 -29.78
C THR A 111 28.53 4.83 -29.07
N TYR A 112 28.12 5.34 -27.92
CA TYR A 112 27.03 4.82 -27.10
C TYR A 112 25.94 5.86 -26.95
N VAL A 113 24.70 5.38 -26.99
CA VAL A 113 23.49 6.11 -26.64
C VAL A 113 23.04 5.65 -25.25
N ILE A 114 22.96 6.60 -24.31
CA ILE A 114 22.43 6.39 -22.97
C ILE A 114 21.32 7.40 -22.68
N TYR A 115 20.42 7.06 -21.76
CA TYR A 115 19.38 7.96 -21.29
C TYR A 115 19.47 8.16 -19.79
N GLY A 116 18.93 9.27 -19.33
CA GLY A 116 18.55 9.39 -17.93
C GLY A 116 18.19 10.81 -17.55
N ARG A 117 17.98 10.97 -16.26
CA ARG A 117 17.68 12.26 -15.64
C ARG A 117 18.97 13.00 -15.32
N VAL A 118 19.05 14.29 -15.67
CA VAL A 118 20.12 15.18 -15.23
C VAL A 118 19.94 15.45 -13.74
N VAL A 119 20.87 15.00 -12.93
CA VAL A 119 20.84 15.15 -11.46
C VAL A 119 21.82 16.18 -10.93
N VAL A 120 22.87 16.49 -11.69
CA VAL A 120 23.86 17.51 -11.36
C VAL A 120 24.25 18.26 -12.63
N LYS A 121 24.39 19.57 -12.52
CA LYS A 121 24.90 20.46 -13.56
C LYS A 121 26.05 21.29 -12.96
N ARG A 122 27.22 21.25 -13.57
CA ARG A 122 28.44 21.97 -13.13
C ARG A 122 29.04 22.78 -14.28
N ASN A 123 29.82 23.81 -13.95
CA ASN A 123 30.55 24.67 -14.89
C ASN A 123 29.67 25.14 -16.06
N ASN A 124 28.56 25.80 -15.73
CA ASN A 124 27.57 26.29 -16.69
C ASN A 124 27.01 25.23 -17.67
N GLY A 125 27.05 23.95 -17.31
CA GLY A 125 26.55 22.85 -18.16
C GLY A 125 27.64 22.10 -18.94
N MET A 126 28.91 22.44 -18.77
CA MET A 126 30.02 21.69 -19.35
C MET A 126 30.09 20.25 -18.81
N PHE A 127 29.73 20.05 -17.54
CA PHE A 127 29.62 18.73 -16.94
C PHE A 127 28.21 18.50 -16.43
N LEU A 128 27.60 17.40 -16.86
CA LEU A 128 26.32 16.91 -16.36
C LEU A 128 26.54 15.55 -15.70
N ASN A 129 25.80 15.24 -14.63
CA ASN A 129 25.66 13.85 -14.21
C ASN A 129 24.26 13.39 -14.59
N ILE A 130 24.18 12.34 -15.39
CA ILE A 130 22.94 11.68 -15.76
C ILE A 130 22.77 10.43 -14.91
N GLN A 131 21.54 10.17 -14.48
CA GLN A 131 21.16 9.00 -13.72
C GLN A 131 20.01 8.24 -14.39
N ASP A 132 20.16 6.93 -14.53
CA ASP A 132 19.08 6.01 -14.88
C ASP A 132 18.60 5.23 -13.64
N ASP A 133 17.89 4.14 -13.85
CA ASP A 133 17.40 3.25 -12.82
C ASP A 133 18.51 2.50 -12.07
N VAL A 134 19.64 2.21 -12.72
CA VAL A 134 20.72 1.35 -12.21
C VAL A 134 21.94 2.14 -11.71
N GLY A 135 22.25 3.31 -12.29
CA GLY A 135 23.48 4.03 -11.99
C GLY A 135 23.51 5.47 -12.48
N SER A 136 24.65 6.13 -12.27
CA SER A 136 24.89 7.50 -12.72
C SER A 136 26.26 7.64 -13.36
N ILE A 137 26.38 8.45 -14.41
CA ILE A 137 27.63 8.70 -15.14
C ILE A 137 27.81 10.19 -15.43
N GLN A 138 29.08 10.61 -15.49
CA GLN A 138 29.43 11.97 -15.90
C GLN A 138 29.35 12.10 -17.42
N ILE A 139 28.82 13.23 -17.87
CA ILE A 139 28.74 13.62 -19.26
C ILE A 139 29.53 14.90 -19.42
N TYR A 140 30.40 14.92 -20.42
CA TYR A 140 31.07 16.14 -20.84
C TYR A 140 30.38 16.68 -22.10
N VAL A 141 29.95 17.93 -22.05
CA VAL A 141 29.22 18.60 -23.13
C VAL A 141 30.12 19.69 -23.69
N ASP A 142 30.55 19.59 -24.95
CA ASP A 142 31.32 20.65 -25.63
C ASP A 142 30.50 21.95 -25.78
N GLU A 143 31.16 23.10 -25.98
CA GLU A 143 30.48 24.40 -26.21
C GLU A 143 29.68 24.39 -27.51
N ASN A 144 30.16 23.65 -28.49
CA ASN A 144 29.63 23.58 -29.84
C ASN A 144 28.41 22.64 -29.95
N ILE A 145 27.94 22.06 -28.84
CA ILE A 145 26.70 21.27 -28.82
C ILE A 145 25.52 22.25 -28.75
N LEU A 146 24.84 22.40 -29.88
CA LEU A 146 23.74 23.34 -30.07
C LEU A 146 22.44 22.62 -30.42
N PHE A 147 21.32 23.08 -29.88
CA PHE A 147 20.00 22.76 -30.42
C PHE A 147 19.73 23.69 -31.60
N LYS A 148 19.35 23.10 -32.74
CA LYS A 148 19.06 23.81 -34.00
C LYS A 148 17.60 23.63 -34.38
N ALA A 149 17.07 24.59 -35.13
CA ALA A 149 15.71 24.52 -35.65
C ALA A 149 15.51 23.29 -36.54
N LYS A 150 14.41 22.55 -36.36
CA LYS A 150 14.06 21.43 -37.24
C LYS A 150 13.68 22.00 -38.61
N LYS A 151 14.41 21.62 -39.69
CA LYS A 151 13.93 21.84 -41.05
C LYS A 151 12.68 20.99 -41.24
N LEU A 152 11.55 21.65 -41.50
CA LEU A 152 10.36 20.96 -42.01
C LEU A 152 10.74 20.45 -43.40
N GLU A 153 10.92 19.15 -43.57
CA GLU A 153 10.88 18.57 -44.90
C GLU A 153 9.49 18.85 -45.47
N GLN A 154 9.43 19.71 -46.48
CA GLN A 154 8.24 19.89 -47.30
C GLN A 154 8.01 18.57 -48.04
N ASN A 155 7.13 17.73 -47.51
CA ASN A 155 6.52 16.67 -48.29
C ASN A 155 5.57 17.32 -49.30
N ASP A 156 6.11 17.75 -50.44
CA ASP A 156 5.36 18.27 -51.60
C ASP A 156 4.50 17.19 -52.32
N HIS A 157 4.25 16.04 -51.69
CA HIS A 157 3.44 14.96 -52.24
C HIS A 157 2.05 14.73 -51.61
N VAL A 158 1.50 15.72 -50.90
CA VAL A 158 0.11 15.62 -50.39
C VAL A 158 -0.86 16.67 -50.96
N LYS A 159 -0.39 17.64 -51.77
CA LYS A 159 -1.30 18.60 -52.43
C LYS A 159 -2.07 18.07 -53.65
N GLY A 160 -1.90 16.80 -54.02
CA GLY A 160 -2.58 16.19 -55.18
C GLY A 160 -3.73 15.22 -54.88
N LYS A 161 -4.06 14.92 -53.62
CA LYS A 161 -5.02 13.84 -53.28
C LYS A 161 -6.19 14.24 -52.38
N ILE A 162 -6.47 15.54 -52.23
CA ILE A 162 -7.67 16.04 -51.51
C ILE A 162 -8.79 16.48 -52.47
N ALA A 163 -8.56 16.46 -53.80
CA ALA A 163 -9.58 16.84 -54.78
C ALA A 163 -10.50 15.70 -55.26
N ASN A 164 -10.19 14.43 -54.98
CA ASN A 164 -10.96 13.27 -55.50
C ASN A 164 -11.46 12.32 -54.41
N MET A 165 -12.08 12.85 -53.36
CA MET A 165 -12.72 12.03 -52.31
C MET A 165 -14.06 12.61 -51.84
N ALA A 166 -14.77 13.29 -52.75
CA ALA A 166 -16.16 13.70 -52.56
C ALA A 166 -17.05 13.03 -53.61
N SER A 167 -17.22 11.72 -53.50
CA SER A 167 -18.34 10.95 -54.04
C SER A 167 -18.09 9.47 -53.79
N HIS A 168 -18.63 8.93 -52.70
CA HIS A 168 -19.51 7.77 -52.72
C HIS A 168 -19.87 7.36 -51.29
N ASN A 169 -21.16 7.12 -51.13
CA ASN A 169 -21.88 6.84 -49.91
C ASN A 169 -22.00 5.32 -49.71
N LEU A 170 -22.10 4.94 -48.42
CA LEU A 170 -22.88 3.84 -47.82
C LEU A 170 -22.30 2.40 -47.70
N ASP A 171 -22.45 1.93 -46.45
CA ASP A 171 -22.73 0.57 -45.94
C ASP A 171 -21.60 -0.42 -45.53
N GLU A 172 -21.90 -1.11 -44.41
CA GLU A 172 -21.16 -1.96 -43.44
C GLU A 172 -20.49 -3.27 -43.97
N PRO A 173 -19.97 -4.22 -43.14
CA PRO A 173 -19.17 -4.17 -41.90
C PRO A 173 -17.82 -4.94 -42.00
N CYS A 174 -16.95 -4.78 -41.01
CA CYS A 174 -15.62 -5.41 -40.92
C CYS A 174 -15.66 -6.94 -40.67
N GLU A 175 -15.01 -7.71 -41.55
CA GLU A 175 -14.62 -9.10 -41.30
C GLU A 175 -13.10 -9.27 -41.13
N HIS A 176 -12.74 -10.02 -40.08
CA HIS A 176 -11.63 -10.97 -39.96
C HIS A 176 -10.21 -10.53 -40.41
N TYR A 177 -9.39 -10.09 -39.44
CA TYR A 177 -7.94 -10.16 -39.57
C TYR A 177 -7.42 -11.55 -39.18
N SER A 178 -7.12 -12.36 -40.19
CA SER A 178 -6.34 -13.58 -40.07
C SER A 178 -4.86 -13.26 -39.79
N ILE A 179 -4.34 -13.90 -38.75
CA ILE A 179 -2.92 -13.92 -38.38
C ILE A 179 -2.13 -14.63 -39.47
N CYS A 180 -1.16 -13.95 -40.09
CA CYS A 180 -0.08 -14.59 -40.82
C CYS A 180 1.26 -14.17 -40.20
N LYS A 181 1.88 -15.13 -39.52
CA LYS A 181 3.31 -15.12 -39.20
C LYS A 181 4.09 -15.19 -40.51
N SER A 182 5.00 -14.25 -40.73
CA SER A 182 6.21 -14.52 -41.50
C SER A 182 7.40 -13.97 -40.70
N ASN A 183 8.29 -14.88 -40.34
CA ASN A 183 9.66 -14.55 -40.01
C ASN A 183 10.30 -14.06 -41.31
N ASN A 184 10.90 -12.87 -41.29
CA ASN A 184 12.07 -12.56 -42.08
C ASN A 184 12.87 -11.48 -41.36
N GLU A 185 14.12 -11.81 -41.09
CA GLU A 185 15.18 -10.91 -40.72
C GLU A 185 15.44 -9.99 -41.92
N ASP A 186 14.87 -8.78 -41.90
CA ASP A 186 15.23 -7.76 -42.89
C ASP A 186 15.68 -6.49 -42.17
N GLU A 187 17.00 -6.28 -42.28
CA GLU A 187 17.69 -5.02 -42.10
C GLU A 187 17.05 -3.95 -43.00
N THR A 188 16.00 -3.31 -42.51
CA THR A 188 15.35 -2.20 -43.21
C THR A 188 15.67 -0.89 -42.51
N ASN A 189 16.43 -0.07 -43.24
CA ASN A 189 16.66 1.37 -43.10
C ASN A 189 15.56 2.12 -42.32
N TYR A 190 15.69 2.21 -41.00
CA TYR A 190 15.05 3.27 -40.21
C TYR A 190 15.96 4.50 -40.17
N ARG A 191 16.14 5.13 -41.33
CA ARG A 191 16.58 6.51 -41.43
C ARG A 191 15.34 7.36 -41.63
N GLU A 192 14.80 7.95 -40.57
CA GLU A 192 14.04 9.21 -40.62
C GLU A 192 13.58 9.62 -39.21
N ASN A 193 13.71 10.92 -38.91
CA ASN A 193 13.31 11.64 -37.68
C ASN A 193 14.23 11.61 -36.43
N TYR A 194 15.55 11.53 -36.59
CA TYR A 194 16.46 11.88 -35.48
C TYR A 194 17.01 13.31 -35.61
N VAL A 195 16.88 14.07 -34.52
CA VAL A 195 17.41 15.45 -34.36
C VAL A 195 18.87 15.51 -34.82
N HIS A 196 19.15 16.35 -35.82
CA HIS A 196 20.50 16.67 -36.25
C HIS A 196 21.13 17.66 -35.24
N VAL A 197 22.05 17.17 -34.41
CA VAL A 197 23.00 17.99 -33.66
C VAL A 197 24.39 17.77 -34.27
N CYS A 198 24.78 18.61 -35.22
CA CYS A 198 26.12 18.53 -35.83
C CYS A 198 27.14 19.36 -35.04
N ARG A 199 28.36 18.83 -34.88
CA ARG A 199 29.56 19.65 -34.62
C ARG A 199 29.71 20.65 -35.76
N GLN A 200 30.09 21.89 -35.45
CA GLN A 200 30.37 22.91 -36.47
C GLN A 200 31.52 22.44 -37.37
N THR A 201 31.16 22.00 -38.57
CA THR A 201 31.91 22.28 -39.79
C THR A 201 30.91 22.99 -40.70
N ASP A 202 31.30 24.17 -41.16
CA ASP A 202 30.61 25.05 -42.11
C ASP A 202 29.62 26.10 -41.57
N GLN A 203 29.94 27.34 -41.97
CA GLN A 203 29.29 28.59 -41.62
C GLN A 203 28.07 28.82 -42.52
N HIS A 204 26.87 28.72 -41.96
CA HIS A 204 25.69 29.40 -42.52
C HIS A 204 25.02 30.23 -41.41
N LYS A 205 25.14 31.56 -41.54
CA LYS A 205 24.44 32.57 -40.72
C LYS A 205 22.98 32.61 -41.16
N ASN A 206 22.07 31.91 -40.46
CA ASN A 206 20.66 32.30 -40.23
C ASN A 206 19.77 31.22 -39.57
N GLU A 207 20.33 30.13 -39.02
CA GLU A 207 19.52 29.19 -38.23
C GLU A 207 19.49 29.62 -36.75
N LYS A 208 18.27 29.79 -36.19
CA LYS A 208 18.10 29.99 -34.74
C LYS A 208 18.71 28.78 -34.03
N GLN A 209 19.67 29.04 -33.16
CA GLN A 209 20.42 28.01 -32.43
C GLN A 209 20.64 28.44 -30.99
N ILE A 210 20.63 27.47 -30.08
CA ILE A 210 20.92 27.72 -28.66
C ILE A 210 21.84 26.65 -28.10
N SER A 211 22.77 27.07 -27.24
CA SER A 211 23.67 26.14 -26.56
C SER A 211 22.89 25.17 -25.68
N ALA A 212 23.14 23.87 -25.84
CA ALA A 212 22.54 22.83 -25.01
C ALA A 212 22.86 23.05 -23.53
N ARG A 213 24.05 23.58 -23.23
CA ARG A 213 24.49 23.94 -21.87
C ARG A 213 23.56 24.97 -21.19
N LYS A 214 22.94 25.88 -21.94
CA LYS A 214 22.01 26.92 -21.41
C LYS A 214 20.60 26.39 -21.18
N ILE A 215 20.13 25.50 -22.07
CA ILE A 215 18.78 24.92 -22.03
C ILE A 215 18.65 23.83 -20.97
N ILE A 216 19.59 22.89 -20.93
CA ILE A 216 19.47 21.69 -20.09
C ILE A 216 19.58 22.08 -18.62
N GLU A 217 18.66 21.58 -17.81
CA GLU A 217 18.58 21.85 -16.37
C GLU A 217 18.50 20.57 -15.55
N VAL A 218 18.80 20.70 -14.26
CA VAL A 218 18.62 19.62 -13.30
C VAL A 218 17.13 19.24 -13.25
N GLY A 219 16.86 17.95 -13.41
CA GLY A 219 15.54 17.35 -13.48
C GLY A 219 15.15 16.87 -14.88
N ASP A 220 15.72 17.43 -15.95
CA ASP A 220 15.40 17.07 -17.34
C ASP A 220 15.81 15.63 -17.64
N PHE A 221 15.04 14.94 -18.49
CA PHE A 221 15.47 13.68 -19.10
C PHE A 221 16.07 13.94 -20.47
N ILE A 222 17.25 13.38 -20.71
CA ILE A 222 17.96 13.53 -21.98
C ILE A 222 18.50 12.18 -22.45
N ALA A 223 18.62 12.03 -23.76
CA ALA A 223 19.46 11.01 -24.39
C ALA A 223 20.78 11.65 -24.82
N VAL A 224 21.89 10.97 -24.57
CA VAL A 224 23.22 11.42 -24.98
C VAL A 224 23.85 10.33 -25.82
N LYS A 225 24.28 10.71 -27.03
CA LYS A 225 25.11 9.89 -27.90
C LYS A 225 26.52 10.44 -27.84
N GLY A 226 27.50 9.59 -27.54
CA GLY A 226 28.87 10.03 -27.33
C GLY A 226 29.86 8.87 -27.32
N PHE A 227 31.13 9.17 -27.09
CA PHE A 227 32.18 8.16 -26.92
C PHE A 227 32.72 8.19 -25.49
N ILE A 228 33.29 7.08 -25.02
CA ILE A 228 33.74 6.94 -23.64
C ILE A 228 35.16 7.47 -23.48
N ARG A 229 35.42 8.14 -22.37
CA ARG A 229 36.76 8.48 -21.91
C ARG A 229 36.85 8.36 -20.40
N LYS A 230 38.06 8.14 -19.87
CA LYS A 230 38.33 8.30 -18.45
C LYS A 230 38.96 9.67 -18.24
N SER A 231 38.44 10.46 -17.31
CA SER A 231 39.03 11.77 -17.01
C SER A 231 40.44 11.58 -16.39
N PRO A 232 41.30 12.61 -16.40
CA PRO A 232 42.58 12.55 -15.68
C PRO A 232 42.43 12.25 -14.18
N ARG A 233 41.24 12.49 -13.62
CA ARG A 233 40.88 12.19 -12.23
C ARG A 233 40.30 10.78 -12.03
N GLY A 234 40.30 9.95 -13.07
CA GLY A 234 39.83 8.56 -13.03
C GLY A 234 38.33 8.35 -13.20
N GLU A 235 37.55 9.41 -13.48
CA GLU A 235 36.09 9.28 -13.65
C GLU A 235 35.72 8.88 -15.09
N ILE A 236 35.03 7.75 -15.25
CA ILE A 236 34.42 7.36 -16.53
C ILE A 236 33.39 8.43 -16.94
N THR A 237 33.60 8.99 -18.13
CA THR A 237 32.86 10.12 -18.68
C THR A 237 32.43 9.83 -20.11
N LEU A 238 31.17 10.08 -20.43
CA LEU A 238 30.70 10.09 -21.82
C LEU A 238 30.96 11.47 -22.43
N HIS A 239 31.83 11.54 -23.44
CA HIS A 239 32.03 12.75 -24.22
C HIS A 239 30.94 12.87 -25.28
N THR A 240 30.12 13.90 -25.16
CA THR A 240 28.94 14.14 -26.00
C THR A 240 29.30 14.38 -27.46
N LYS A 241 28.62 13.68 -28.36
CA LYS A 241 28.50 14.05 -29.78
C LYS A 241 27.14 14.70 -30.08
N GLU A 242 26.06 14.09 -29.59
CA GLU A 242 24.68 14.56 -29.78
C GLU A 242 23.90 14.48 -28.46
N ILE A 243 22.99 15.43 -28.21
CA ILE A 243 22.06 15.41 -27.08
C ILE A 243 20.64 15.60 -27.59
N TYR A 244 19.72 14.81 -27.05
CA TYR A 244 18.29 14.89 -27.31
C TYR A 244 17.57 15.14 -25.99
N ILE A 245 16.63 16.08 -25.98
CA ILE A 245 15.74 16.25 -24.83
C ILE A 245 14.59 15.25 -24.98
N LEU A 246 14.35 14.48 -23.93
CA LEU A 246 13.25 13.51 -23.87
C LEU A 246 12.08 14.06 -23.03
N THR A 247 12.39 14.85 -22.00
CA THR A 247 11.38 15.48 -21.14
C THR A 247 11.98 16.68 -20.44
N LYS A 248 11.36 17.86 -20.59
CA LYS A 248 11.71 19.04 -19.77
C LYS A 248 11.07 18.95 -18.39
N SER A 249 11.87 19.06 -17.34
CA SER A 249 11.38 19.19 -15.97
C SER A 249 11.06 20.65 -15.66
N LEU A 250 9.79 20.95 -15.42
CA LEU A 250 9.32 22.31 -15.11
C LEU A 250 9.50 22.70 -13.64
N LEU A 251 9.73 21.72 -12.76
CA LEU A 251 10.01 21.95 -11.34
C LEU A 251 11.45 21.56 -11.00
N PRO A 252 12.10 22.29 -10.09
CA PRO A 252 13.38 21.88 -9.54
C PRO A 252 13.27 20.58 -8.75
N LEU A 253 14.36 19.80 -8.74
CA LEU A 253 14.52 18.72 -7.78
C LEU A 253 14.78 19.31 -6.39
N PRO A 254 14.29 18.67 -5.31
CA PRO A 254 14.60 19.10 -3.97
C PRO A 254 16.10 19.00 -3.70
N ASP A 255 16.62 19.94 -2.91
CA ASP A 255 18.01 19.91 -2.45
C ASP A 255 18.30 18.61 -1.68
N LYS A 256 19.40 17.92 -2.01
CA LYS A 256 19.76 16.64 -1.37
C LYS A 256 19.97 16.76 0.13
N TYR A 257 20.43 17.92 0.63
CA TYR A 257 20.77 18.11 2.05
C TYR A 257 19.67 18.84 2.83
N LYS A 258 19.03 19.82 2.21
CA LYS A 258 17.96 20.62 2.84
C LYS A 258 16.55 20.12 2.52
N GLY A 259 16.35 19.48 1.37
CA GLY A 259 15.11 19.57 0.60
C GLY A 259 13.96 18.67 1.04
N MET A 260 14.18 17.63 1.83
CA MET A 260 13.10 16.83 2.40
C MET A 260 13.51 16.31 3.77
N LYS A 261 13.38 17.13 4.83
CA LYS A 261 13.54 16.64 6.22
C LYS A 261 12.22 16.17 6.80
N ASP A 262 11.15 16.92 6.53
CA ASP A 262 9.80 16.61 7.02
C ASP A 262 9.33 15.23 6.52
N VAL A 263 8.96 14.39 7.48
CA VAL A 263 8.52 13.00 7.26
C VAL A 263 7.21 12.98 6.50
N GLU A 264 6.30 13.92 6.78
CA GLU A 264 5.00 13.93 6.13
C GLU A 264 5.13 14.35 4.66
N TYR A 265 5.89 15.41 4.39
CA TYR A 265 6.22 15.83 3.02
C TYR A 265 6.88 14.71 2.20
N LYS A 266 7.80 13.93 2.79
CA LYS A 266 8.39 12.74 2.13
C LYS A 266 7.35 11.74 1.69
N HIS A 267 6.43 11.38 2.57
CA HIS A 267 5.40 10.40 2.26
C HIS A 267 4.40 10.94 1.21
N ARG A 268 4.05 12.23 1.26
CA ARG A 268 3.16 12.87 0.26
C ARG A 268 3.83 12.99 -1.11
N LYS A 269 5.11 13.32 -1.15
CA LYS A 269 5.91 13.49 -2.36
C LYS A 269 6.90 12.35 -2.54
N ARG A 270 6.40 11.11 -2.42
CA ARG A 270 7.25 9.92 -2.39
C ARG A 270 8.13 9.77 -3.63
N TYR A 271 7.65 10.17 -4.80
CA TYR A 271 8.44 10.14 -6.03
C TYR A 271 9.72 10.98 -5.94
N LEU A 272 9.73 12.07 -5.16
CA LEU A 272 10.92 12.88 -4.87
C LEU A 272 11.80 12.25 -3.77
N ASP A 273 11.18 11.67 -2.75
CA ASP A 273 11.88 10.96 -1.67
C ASP A 273 12.66 9.76 -2.24
N LEU A 274 12.04 8.91 -3.06
CA LEU A 274 12.70 7.75 -3.68
C LEU A 274 13.78 8.16 -4.70
N LEU A 275 13.66 9.36 -5.27
CA LEU A 275 14.66 9.91 -6.19
C LEU A 275 15.92 10.40 -5.45
N THR A 276 15.75 10.99 -4.27
CA THR A 276 16.85 11.60 -3.50
C THR A 276 17.43 10.68 -2.44
N ASN A 277 16.61 9.85 -1.81
CA ASN A 277 16.97 8.97 -0.71
C ASN A 277 17.17 7.52 -1.19
N LYS A 278 18.44 7.16 -1.41
CA LYS A 278 18.83 5.81 -1.86
C LYS A 278 18.40 4.71 -0.88
N GLU A 279 18.55 4.94 0.42
CA GLU A 279 18.18 3.96 1.46
C GLU A 279 16.68 3.66 1.41
N GLN A 280 15.83 4.68 1.29
CA GLN A 280 14.37 4.48 1.17
C GLN A 280 14.01 3.78 -0.14
N LYS A 281 14.67 4.13 -1.26
CA LYS A 281 14.50 3.44 -2.54
C LYS A 281 14.82 1.94 -2.41
N GLU A 282 15.92 1.60 -1.74
CA GLU A 282 16.32 0.20 -1.50
C GLU A 282 15.32 -0.57 -0.64
N LYS A 283 14.73 0.05 0.39
CA LYS A 283 13.67 -0.56 1.21
C LYS A 283 12.43 -0.90 0.38
N ILE A 284 12.01 0.01 -0.51
CA ILE A 284 10.89 -0.22 -1.42
C ILE A 284 11.19 -1.32 -2.44
N ILE A 285 12.39 -1.33 -3.02
CA ILE A 285 12.81 -2.42 -3.93
C ILE A 285 12.84 -3.76 -3.19
N THR A 286 13.34 -3.78 -1.96
CA THR A 286 13.41 -4.97 -1.11
C THR A 286 12.04 -5.57 -0.86
N ARG A 287 11.01 -4.73 -0.65
CA ARG A 287 9.62 -5.20 -0.55
C ARG A 287 9.19 -6.00 -1.80
N PHE A 288 9.42 -5.46 -2.99
CA PHE A 288 8.98 -6.14 -4.23
C PHE A 288 9.75 -7.45 -4.45
N LYS A 289 11.05 -7.44 -4.18
CA LYS A 289 11.88 -8.65 -4.20
C LYS A 289 11.40 -9.68 -3.17
N LEU A 290 11.02 -9.25 -1.97
CA LEU A 290 10.47 -10.13 -0.93
C LEU A 290 9.23 -10.88 -1.41
N ILE A 291 8.28 -10.16 -2.03
CA ILE A 291 7.07 -10.76 -2.60
C ILE A 291 7.42 -11.77 -3.69
N GLN A 292 8.35 -11.42 -4.58
CA GLN A 292 8.82 -12.31 -5.65
C GLN A 292 9.48 -13.60 -5.10
N GLU A 293 10.34 -13.48 -4.08
CA GLU A 293 11.01 -14.62 -3.45
C GLU A 293 10.02 -15.54 -2.72
N ILE A 294 9.01 -14.97 -2.04
CA ILE A 294 7.94 -15.76 -1.41
C ILE A 294 7.16 -16.54 -2.47
N ARG A 295 6.76 -15.88 -3.57
CA ARG A 295 6.06 -16.53 -4.68
C ARG A 295 6.90 -17.67 -5.26
N GLN A 296 8.17 -17.43 -5.56
CA GLN A 296 9.07 -18.46 -6.07
C GLN A 296 9.22 -19.64 -5.10
N PHE A 297 9.30 -19.39 -3.79
CA PHE A 297 9.36 -20.44 -2.78
C PHE A 297 8.11 -21.33 -2.80
N LEU A 298 6.92 -20.74 -2.93
CA LEU A 298 5.64 -21.46 -2.95
C LEU A 298 5.43 -22.23 -4.26
N LEU A 299 5.75 -21.63 -5.40
CA LEU A 299 5.69 -22.28 -6.71
C LEU A 299 6.61 -23.50 -6.80
N LYS A 300 7.85 -23.40 -6.27
CA LYS A 300 8.77 -24.55 -6.18
C LYS A 300 8.26 -25.68 -5.29
N LYS A 301 7.24 -25.42 -4.48
CA LYS A 301 6.57 -26.41 -3.63
C LYS A 301 5.23 -26.87 -4.20
N ASN A 302 4.94 -26.52 -5.46
CA ASN A 302 3.71 -26.83 -6.19
C ASN A 302 2.44 -26.20 -5.60
N TYR A 303 2.56 -25.10 -4.85
CA TYR A 303 1.36 -24.36 -4.44
C TYR A 303 0.81 -23.58 -5.62
N LEU A 304 -0.50 -23.63 -5.83
CA LEU A 304 -1.19 -22.86 -6.86
C LEU A 304 -1.47 -21.44 -6.37
N GLU A 305 -1.01 -20.43 -7.10
CA GLU A 305 -1.40 -19.03 -6.85
C GLU A 305 -2.81 -18.82 -7.41
N VAL A 306 -3.73 -18.32 -6.57
CA VAL A 306 -5.12 -18.03 -6.94
C VAL A 306 -5.46 -16.57 -6.64
N ASP A 307 -6.59 -16.10 -7.16
CA ASP A 307 -7.15 -14.77 -6.85
C ASP A 307 -8.63 -14.92 -6.47
N THR A 308 -9.10 -14.09 -5.53
CA THR A 308 -10.45 -14.15 -4.99
C THR A 308 -11.10 -12.76 -4.95
N PRO A 309 -12.45 -12.65 -4.91
CA PRO A 309 -13.12 -11.36 -4.98
C PRO A 309 -12.71 -10.38 -3.87
N ILE A 310 -12.32 -9.17 -4.28
CA ILE A 310 -12.06 -8.04 -3.36
C ILE A 310 -13.37 -7.44 -2.84
N LEU A 311 -14.37 -7.30 -3.72
CA LEU A 311 -15.70 -6.82 -3.37
C LEU A 311 -16.57 -8.01 -2.96
N GLN A 312 -17.09 -7.97 -1.74
CA GLN A 312 -17.83 -9.08 -1.13
C GLN A 312 -19.17 -8.57 -0.57
N LEU A 313 -20.21 -9.42 -0.60
CA LEU A 313 -21.50 -9.10 0.02
C LEU A 313 -21.42 -9.10 1.55
N ILE A 314 -20.60 -10.00 2.11
CA ILE A 314 -20.41 -10.17 3.55
C ILE A 314 -18.90 -10.12 3.82
N PRO A 315 -18.41 -9.20 4.66
CA PRO A 315 -17.00 -9.17 5.04
C PRO A 315 -16.72 -10.28 6.07
N GLY A 316 -15.88 -11.25 5.69
CA GLY A 316 -15.56 -12.41 6.53
C GLY A 316 -14.05 -12.72 6.60
N GLY A 317 -13.70 -13.78 7.32
CA GLY A 317 -12.32 -14.27 7.45
C GLY A 317 -11.44 -13.52 8.46
N ALA A 318 -11.94 -12.46 9.10
CA ALA A 318 -11.23 -11.78 10.18
C ALA A 318 -12.20 -11.03 11.11
N THR A 319 -11.69 -10.61 12.26
CA THR A 319 -12.40 -9.68 13.16
C THR A 319 -11.86 -8.27 12.91
N ALA A 320 -12.47 -7.54 11.99
CA ALA A 320 -12.09 -6.16 11.65
C ALA A 320 -13.29 -5.37 11.14
N LYS A 321 -13.23 -4.04 11.21
CA LYS A 321 -14.24 -3.17 10.58
C LYS A 321 -13.96 -3.09 9.07
N ALA A 322 -14.93 -3.43 8.24
CA ALA A 322 -14.78 -3.37 6.78
C ALA A 322 -14.98 -1.95 6.23
N PHE A 323 -14.46 -1.71 5.03
CA PHE A 323 -14.87 -0.57 4.22
C PHE A 323 -16.13 -0.94 3.44
N GLU A 324 -17.10 -0.04 3.43
CA GLU A 324 -18.35 -0.19 2.69
C GLU A 324 -18.28 0.62 1.39
N THR A 325 -18.86 0.08 0.33
CA THR A 325 -19.02 0.74 -0.97
C THR A 325 -20.35 0.32 -1.59
N PHE A 326 -20.71 0.92 -2.72
CA PHE A 326 -22.01 0.75 -3.32
C PHE A 326 -21.92 0.56 -4.83
N LEU A 327 -22.42 -0.58 -5.31
CA LEU A 327 -22.54 -0.90 -6.72
C LEU A 327 -23.85 -0.33 -7.27
N LYS A 328 -23.73 0.80 -7.97
CA LYS A 328 -24.89 1.55 -8.48
C LYS A 328 -25.78 0.77 -9.44
N SER A 329 -25.20 -0.03 -10.33
CA SER A 329 -25.95 -0.75 -11.37
C SER A 329 -26.91 -1.79 -10.80
N LEU A 330 -26.53 -2.43 -9.69
CA LEU A 330 -27.34 -3.46 -9.03
C LEU A 330 -28.03 -2.93 -7.77
N ASN A 331 -27.82 -1.67 -7.40
CA ASN A 331 -28.30 -1.09 -6.15
C ASN A 331 -27.88 -1.93 -4.92
N LEU A 332 -26.62 -2.39 -4.90
CA LEU A 332 -26.08 -3.30 -3.87
C LEU A 332 -25.00 -2.62 -3.02
N VAL A 333 -25.09 -2.84 -1.71
CA VAL A 333 -23.99 -2.53 -0.78
C VAL A 333 -22.97 -3.67 -0.85
N LEU A 334 -21.70 -3.31 -0.99
CA LEU A 334 -20.57 -4.25 -1.03
C LEU A 334 -19.51 -3.81 -0.02
N TYR A 335 -18.71 -4.76 0.41
CA TYR A 335 -17.62 -4.54 1.34
C TYR A 335 -16.29 -4.89 0.69
N LEU A 336 -15.26 -4.10 0.98
CA LEU A 336 -13.90 -4.52 0.67
C LEU A 336 -13.48 -5.62 1.65
N ARG A 337 -12.89 -6.69 1.11
CA ARG A 337 -12.45 -7.85 1.90
C ARG A 337 -11.49 -7.46 3.03
N ILE A 338 -11.75 -8.00 4.21
CA ILE A 338 -10.87 -7.89 5.39
C ILE A 338 -9.84 -9.05 5.46
N ALA A 339 -10.15 -10.17 4.78
CA ALA A 339 -9.33 -11.36 4.54
C ALA A 339 -9.93 -12.17 3.37
N PRO A 340 -9.12 -12.90 2.57
CA PRO A 340 -9.61 -13.81 1.52
C PRO A 340 -10.00 -15.22 2.03
N GLU A 341 -9.71 -15.54 3.29
CA GLU A 341 -9.86 -16.87 3.92
C GLU A 341 -11.08 -17.70 3.49
N LEU A 342 -12.29 -17.15 3.56
CA LEU A 342 -13.51 -17.92 3.29
C LEU A 342 -13.59 -18.40 1.83
N TYR A 343 -13.14 -17.57 0.88
CA TYR A 343 -13.11 -17.94 -0.54
C TYR A 343 -12.00 -18.95 -0.85
N LEU A 344 -10.83 -18.80 -0.21
CA LEU A 344 -9.75 -19.77 -0.38
C LEU A 344 -10.16 -21.16 0.10
N LYS A 345 -10.91 -21.26 1.20
CA LYS A 345 -11.47 -22.54 1.64
C LYS A 345 -12.50 -23.10 0.66
N LYS A 346 -13.35 -22.26 0.06
CA LYS A 346 -14.26 -22.70 -1.02
C LYS A 346 -13.49 -23.29 -2.21
N LEU A 347 -12.32 -22.76 -2.54
CA LEU A 347 -11.44 -23.33 -3.58
C LEU A 347 -10.79 -24.66 -3.18
N ILE A 348 -10.52 -24.87 -1.89
CA ILE A 348 -10.10 -26.20 -1.41
C ILE A 348 -11.24 -27.20 -1.52
N ILE A 349 -12.46 -26.80 -1.14
CA ILE A 349 -13.67 -27.64 -1.21
C ILE A 349 -13.99 -28.03 -2.65
N SER A 350 -13.78 -27.12 -3.61
CA SER A 350 -14.01 -27.42 -5.03
C SER A 350 -13.03 -28.44 -5.62
N GLY A 351 -11.98 -28.81 -4.88
CA GLY A 351 -10.96 -29.74 -5.36
C GLY A 351 -9.99 -29.12 -6.37
N LEU A 352 -9.93 -27.79 -6.48
CA LEU A 352 -9.06 -27.11 -7.45
C LEU A 352 -7.57 -27.46 -7.24
N SER A 353 -7.14 -27.55 -5.98
CA SER A 353 -5.80 -27.98 -5.59
C SER A 353 -5.78 -28.29 -4.09
N GLU A 354 -4.96 -29.26 -3.68
CA GLU A 354 -4.71 -29.54 -2.26
C GLU A 354 -3.91 -28.42 -1.56
N GLN A 355 -3.28 -27.53 -2.31
CA GLN A 355 -2.43 -26.48 -1.76
C GLN A 355 -2.46 -25.22 -2.62
N ILE A 356 -2.99 -24.16 -2.03
CA ILE A 356 -3.19 -22.87 -2.69
C ILE A 356 -2.59 -21.74 -1.85
N PHE A 357 -2.31 -20.63 -2.49
CA PHE A 357 -2.00 -19.38 -1.81
C PHE A 357 -2.51 -18.18 -2.58
N GLU A 358 -2.71 -17.07 -1.87
CA GLU A 358 -3.02 -15.79 -2.47
C GLU A 358 -2.19 -14.69 -1.82
N LEU A 359 -1.56 -13.85 -2.65
CA LEU A 359 -0.93 -12.59 -2.24
C LEU A 359 -1.95 -11.46 -2.37
N SER A 360 -2.79 -11.31 -1.34
CA SER A 360 -3.98 -10.46 -1.37
C SER A 360 -3.73 -9.04 -0.86
N LYS A 361 -4.51 -8.10 -1.38
CA LYS A 361 -4.76 -6.79 -0.74
C LYS A 361 -5.98 -6.90 0.16
N CYS A 362 -5.79 -6.58 1.44
CA CYS A 362 -6.84 -6.56 2.44
C CYS A 362 -7.06 -5.14 2.96
N PHE A 363 -8.31 -4.85 3.33
CA PHE A 363 -8.76 -3.51 3.71
C PHE A 363 -9.43 -3.56 5.07
N ARG A 364 -8.90 -2.82 6.05
CA ARG A 364 -9.47 -2.70 7.40
C ARG A 364 -9.67 -1.23 7.76
N ASN A 365 -10.91 -0.86 8.01
CA ASN A 365 -11.33 0.51 8.34
C ASN A 365 -11.08 0.80 9.83
N GLU A 366 -9.79 0.80 10.19
CA GLU A 366 -9.27 0.94 11.55
C GLU A 366 -8.27 2.11 11.63
N GLY A 367 -7.74 2.36 12.84
CA GLY A 367 -6.77 3.42 13.07
C GLY A 367 -5.44 3.20 12.35
N ILE A 368 -4.81 4.30 11.90
CA ILE A 368 -3.46 4.30 11.32
C ILE A 368 -2.43 4.37 12.44
N SER A 369 -1.38 3.53 12.38
CA SER A 369 -0.27 3.57 13.33
C SER A 369 1.09 3.37 12.65
N SER A 370 2.17 3.21 13.42
CA SER A 370 3.48 2.81 12.90
C SER A 370 3.48 1.41 12.26
N ILE A 371 2.53 0.54 12.62
CA ILE A 371 2.46 -0.86 12.14
C ILE A 371 1.14 -1.21 11.46
N HIS A 372 0.19 -0.26 11.39
CA HIS A 372 -1.12 -0.42 10.76
C HIS A 372 -1.33 0.59 9.63
N ASN A 373 -1.66 0.08 8.45
CA ASN A 373 -2.15 0.86 7.31
C ASN A 373 -3.49 0.24 6.86
N PRO A 374 -4.54 1.04 6.58
CA PRO A 374 -5.86 0.53 6.25
C PRO A 374 -5.89 -0.41 5.04
N GLU A 375 -4.99 -0.22 4.08
CA GLU A 375 -4.72 -1.15 2.99
C GLU A 375 -3.36 -1.84 3.23
N PHE A 376 -3.33 -3.17 3.26
CA PHE A 376 -2.09 -3.92 3.47
C PHE A 376 -2.06 -5.20 2.64
N THR A 377 -0.88 -5.80 2.51
CA THR A 377 -0.64 -7.03 1.75
C THR A 377 -0.55 -8.21 2.71
N LEU A 378 -1.46 -9.16 2.52
CA LEU A 378 -1.58 -10.39 3.30
C LEU A 378 -1.31 -11.58 2.38
N LEU A 379 -0.39 -12.44 2.78
CA LEU A 379 -0.24 -13.76 2.16
C LEU A 379 -1.10 -14.74 2.93
N GLU A 380 -2.03 -15.39 2.26
CA GLU A 380 -2.76 -16.53 2.83
C GLU A 380 -2.40 -17.81 2.11
N ILE A 381 -2.27 -18.89 2.86
CA ILE A 381 -1.84 -20.20 2.39
C ILE A 381 -2.74 -21.25 3.02
N TYR A 382 -3.29 -22.14 2.19
CA TYR A 382 -4.09 -23.28 2.63
C TYR A 382 -3.50 -24.57 2.08
N LYS A 383 -3.47 -25.60 2.91
CA LYS A 383 -3.04 -26.93 2.50
C LYS A 383 -3.90 -28.03 3.14
N SER A 384 -4.55 -28.82 2.30
CA SER A 384 -5.27 -30.04 2.66
C SER A 384 -4.34 -31.08 3.28
N TYR A 385 -4.92 -31.96 4.09
CA TYR A 385 -4.26 -33.02 4.85
C TYR A 385 -3.17 -32.51 5.81
N THR A 386 -3.32 -31.29 6.34
CA THR A 386 -2.39 -30.71 7.30
C THR A 386 -3.10 -30.05 8.50
N ASN A 387 -2.33 -29.47 9.42
CA ASN A 387 -2.81 -28.90 10.66
C ASN A 387 -1.90 -27.75 11.14
N TYR A 388 -2.26 -27.11 12.26
CA TYR A 388 -1.49 -26.00 12.84
C TYR A 388 -0.02 -26.35 13.16
N ARG A 389 0.30 -27.62 13.46
CA ARG A 389 1.69 -28.04 13.75
C ARG A 389 2.55 -28.05 12.48
N TYR A 390 1.96 -28.50 11.37
CA TYR A 390 2.59 -28.37 10.06
C TYR A 390 2.78 -26.90 9.73
N MET A 391 1.73 -26.08 9.89
CA MET A 391 1.80 -24.65 9.58
C MET A 391 2.87 -23.92 10.38
N MET A 392 3.01 -24.16 11.69
CA MET A 392 4.12 -23.60 12.48
C MET A 392 5.50 -23.93 11.89
N ARG A 393 5.75 -25.20 11.53
CA ARG A 393 7.03 -25.63 10.94
C ARG A 393 7.23 -25.00 9.56
N PHE A 394 6.15 -24.89 8.80
CA PHE A 394 6.15 -24.30 7.47
C PHE A 394 6.45 -22.80 7.50
N THR A 395 5.81 -22.03 8.40
CA THR A 395 6.08 -20.61 8.65
C THR A 395 7.56 -20.37 8.96
N GLU A 396 8.12 -21.15 9.89
CA GLU A 396 9.53 -21.06 10.26
C GLU A 396 10.45 -21.33 9.05
N LYS A 397 10.15 -22.36 8.25
CA LYS A 397 10.94 -22.71 7.06
C LYS A 397 10.84 -21.64 5.96
N LEU A 398 9.63 -21.16 5.67
CA LEU A 398 9.38 -20.14 4.64
C LEU A 398 10.12 -18.86 4.98
N ILE A 399 9.87 -18.30 6.17
CA ILE A 399 10.45 -17.01 6.57
C ILE A 399 11.98 -17.11 6.63
N LYS A 400 12.55 -18.18 7.19
CA LYS A 400 14.02 -18.37 7.21
C LYS A 400 14.62 -18.46 5.82
N THR A 401 13.98 -19.20 4.91
CA THR A 401 14.51 -19.41 3.55
C THR A 401 14.54 -18.09 2.79
N VAL A 402 13.46 -17.34 2.88
CA VAL A 402 13.32 -16.03 2.23
C VAL A 402 14.26 -15.02 2.87
N ALA A 403 14.34 -14.95 4.21
CA ALA A 403 15.21 -14.01 4.92
C ALA A 403 16.70 -14.17 4.58
N LYS A 404 17.17 -15.38 4.23
CA LYS A 404 18.56 -15.62 3.79
C LYS A 404 18.93 -14.93 2.47
N LYS A 405 17.95 -14.52 1.66
CA LYS A 405 18.16 -13.85 0.37
C LYS A 405 18.33 -12.34 0.50
N PHE A 406 18.11 -11.79 1.69
CA PHE A 406 18.16 -10.36 1.96
C PHE A 406 19.30 -10.02 2.93
N PRO A 407 19.81 -8.77 2.89
CA PRO A 407 20.84 -8.32 3.82
C PRO A 407 20.42 -8.54 5.28
N LEU A 408 21.35 -9.05 6.08
CA LEU A 408 21.12 -9.32 7.48
C LEU A 408 21.34 -8.06 8.32
N TYR A 409 20.28 -7.26 8.44
CA TYR A 409 20.22 -6.26 9.50
C TYR A 409 20.17 -6.93 10.87
N GLU A 410 20.41 -6.17 11.93
CA GLU A 410 20.47 -6.68 13.30
C GLU A 410 19.20 -7.47 13.69
N ASN A 411 18.02 -6.97 13.31
CA ASN A 411 16.73 -7.66 13.49
C ASN A 411 16.60 -8.93 12.63
N SER A 412 17.26 -8.98 11.47
CA SER A 412 17.22 -10.14 10.56
C SER A 412 18.04 -11.33 11.08
N LYS A 413 19.11 -11.08 11.85
CA LYS A 413 19.92 -12.15 12.48
C LYS A 413 19.08 -13.03 13.41
N MET A 414 18.10 -12.43 14.07
CA MET A 414 17.21 -13.11 15.02
C MET A 414 16.28 -14.11 14.32
N ILE A 415 15.88 -13.83 13.08
CA ILE A 415 15.05 -14.71 12.25
C ILE A 415 15.79 -16.04 11.96
N LEU A 416 17.11 -15.98 11.77
CA LEU A 416 17.95 -17.10 11.35
C LEU A 416 18.39 -18.04 12.50
N GLN A 417 17.87 -17.86 13.71
CA GLN A 417 18.14 -18.79 14.82
C GLN A 417 17.79 -20.23 14.46
N LYS A 418 18.55 -21.22 14.97
CA LYS A 418 18.37 -22.64 14.63
C LYS A 418 16.92 -23.12 14.82
N LYS A 419 16.27 -22.75 15.94
CA LYS A 419 14.90 -23.13 16.26
C LYS A 419 14.16 -21.99 16.94
N TRP A 420 12.94 -21.71 16.50
CA TRP A 420 12.09 -20.72 17.15
C TRP A 420 11.44 -21.28 18.42
N LYS A 421 11.29 -20.42 19.43
CA LYS A 421 10.67 -20.80 20.70
C LYS A 421 9.20 -21.12 20.49
N LYS A 422 8.68 -22.16 21.16
CA LYS A 422 7.26 -22.55 21.10
C LYS A 422 6.72 -22.59 22.52
N ILE A 423 5.65 -21.87 22.80
CA ILE A 423 5.01 -21.85 24.12
C ILE A 423 3.48 -21.81 23.95
N SER A 424 2.75 -22.54 24.79
CA SER A 424 1.28 -22.45 24.76
C SER A 424 0.80 -21.15 25.40
N PHE A 425 -0.29 -20.59 24.89
CA PHE A 425 -0.91 -19.34 25.35
C PHE A 425 -1.11 -19.29 26.88
N ILE A 426 -1.67 -20.34 27.47
CA ILE A 426 -1.88 -20.43 28.93
C ILE A 426 -0.57 -20.45 29.71
N LYS A 427 0.47 -21.12 29.19
CA LYS A 427 1.78 -21.19 29.87
C LYS A 427 2.45 -19.82 29.86
N ILE A 428 2.36 -19.08 28.77
CA ILE A 428 2.96 -17.74 28.71
C ILE A 428 2.16 -16.76 29.58
N LEU A 429 0.83 -16.81 29.59
CA LEU A 429 0.01 -16.05 30.53
C LEU A 429 0.42 -16.33 31.97
N LYS A 430 0.42 -17.59 32.39
CA LYS A 430 0.82 -18.00 33.75
C LYS A 430 2.23 -17.50 34.11
N LYS A 431 3.16 -17.48 33.16
CA LYS A 431 4.52 -17.00 33.40
C LYS A 431 4.57 -15.51 33.77
N TYR A 432 3.74 -14.68 33.14
CA TYR A 432 3.77 -13.22 33.31
C TYR A 432 2.78 -12.71 34.36
N THR A 433 1.69 -13.44 34.63
CA THR A 433 0.66 -13.05 35.60
C THR A 433 0.70 -13.85 36.90
N SER A 434 1.48 -14.94 36.95
CA SER A 434 1.45 -15.95 38.02
C SER A 434 0.09 -16.65 38.22
N ILE A 435 -0.88 -16.42 37.33
CA ILE A 435 -2.27 -16.91 37.43
C ILE A 435 -2.54 -17.95 36.33
N ASN A 436 -3.18 -19.06 36.70
CA ASN A 436 -3.59 -20.09 35.74
C ASN A 436 -5.05 -19.90 35.29
N PHE A 437 -5.25 -19.03 34.31
CA PHE A 437 -6.58 -18.69 33.77
C PHE A 437 -7.37 -19.89 33.21
N LEU A 438 -6.71 -20.98 32.82
CA LEU A 438 -7.39 -22.16 32.28
C LEU A 438 -8.32 -22.84 33.30
N LYS A 439 -7.95 -22.77 34.59
CA LYS A 439 -8.74 -23.34 35.70
C LYS A 439 -9.87 -22.43 36.16
N LEU A 440 -9.88 -21.16 35.75
CA LEU A 440 -10.85 -20.18 36.21
C LEU A 440 -12.15 -20.25 35.40
N SER A 441 -13.26 -19.96 36.08
CA SER A 441 -14.53 -19.61 35.44
C SER A 441 -14.40 -18.26 34.72
N PHE A 442 -15.42 -17.87 33.94
CA PHE A 442 -15.46 -16.53 33.35
C PHE A 442 -15.41 -15.43 34.43
N ASP A 443 -16.24 -15.55 35.46
CA ASP A 443 -16.34 -14.54 36.52
C ASP A 443 -15.03 -14.40 37.31
N ASP A 444 -14.39 -15.52 37.63
CA ASP A 444 -13.10 -15.49 38.35
C ASP A 444 -11.99 -14.95 37.46
N ALA A 445 -11.95 -15.32 36.19
CA ALA A 445 -11.00 -14.76 35.23
C ALA A 445 -11.16 -13.24 35.09
N TYR A 446 -12.40 -12.75 35.05
CA TYR A 446 -12.71 -11.32 34.98
C TYR A 446 -12.26 -10.58 36.25
N LYS A 447 -12.54 -11.14 37.43
CA LYS A 447 -12.08 -10.57 38.71
C LYS A 447 -10.56 -10.50 38.78
N GLU A 448 -9.86 -11.57 38.42
CA GLU A 448 -8.39 -11.59 38.38
C GLU A 448 -7.83 -10.59 37.35
N ALA A 449 -8.45 -10.47 36.17
CA ALA A 449 -8.06 -9.46 35.19
C ALA A 449 -8.25 -8.02 35.73
N LYS A 450 -9.31 -7.74 36.48
CA LYS A 450 -9.51 -6.45 37.15
C LYS A 450 -8.45 -6.18 38.22
N LYS A 451 -8.07 -7.18 39.02
CA LYS A 451 -6.94 -7.07 39.99
C LYS A 451 -5.61 -6.74 39.30
N LEU A 452 -5.43 -7.19 38.06
CA LEU A 452 -4.27 -6.88 37.22
C LEU A 452 -4.34 -5.48 36.57
N ASN A 453 -5.35 -4.66 36.87
CA ASN A 453 -5.60 -3.34 36.28
C ASN A 453 -5.79 -3.41 34.75
N ILE A 454 -6.54 -4.40 34.26
CA ILE A 454 -6.90 -4.51 32.84
C ILE A 454 -8.16 -3.69 32.55
N PRO A 455 -8.09 -2.67 31.67
CA PRO A 455 -9.27 -1.98 31.18
C PRO A 455 -10.01 -2.87 30.19
N PHE A 456 -11.34 -2.83 30.23
CA PHE A 456 -12.21 -3.42 29.22
C PHE A 456 -13.04 -2.30 28.63
N ASP A 457 -13.00 -2.16 27.31
CA ASP A 457 -13.78 -1.15 26.58
C ASP A 457 -15.27 -1.55 26.47
N GLN A 458 -15.58 -2.82 26.77
CA GLN A 458 -16.90 -3.42 26.68
C GLN A 458 -17.43 -3.75 28.07
N GLU A 459 -18.75 -3.69 28.22
CA GLU A 459 -19.44 -4.14 29.43
C GLU A 459 -19.20 -5.63 29.68
N LYS A 460 -19.24 -6.04 30.96
CA LYS A 460 -18.97 -7.42 31.38
C LYS A 460 -19.86 -8.44 30.66
N GLU A 461 -21.11 -8.07 30.39
CA GLU A 461 -22.13 -8.94 29.77
C GLU A 461 -21.83 -9.27 28.30
N ASN A 462 -20.98 -8.47 27.66
CA ASN A 462 -20.54 -8.65 26.27
C ASN A 462 -19.18 -9.35 26.15
N LEU A 463 -18.59 -9.74 27.27
CA LEU A 463 -17.33 -10.46 27.31
C LEU A 463 -17.57 -11.96 27.47
N ASN A 464 -16.64 -12.73 26.93
CA ASN A 464 -16.50 -14.15 27.21
C ASN A 464 -15.11 -14.43 27.80
N TRP A 465 -14.88 -15.67 28.22
CA TRP A 465 -13.62 -16.05 28.85
C TRP A 465 -12.42 -15.79 27.92
N GLY A 466 -12.54 -16.13 26.62
CA GLY A 466 -11.49 -15.87 25.62
C GLY A 466 -11.12 -14.40 25.47
N LEU A 467 -12.11 -13.51 25.35
CA LEU A 467 -11.91 -12.06 25.24
C LEU A 467 -11.17 -11.51 26.48
N VAL A 468 -11.54 -11.98 27.68
CA VAL A 468 -10.87 -11.58 28.92
C VAL A 468 -9.39 -11.97 28.92
N VAL A 469 -9.08 -13.24 28.62
CA VAL A 469 -7.69 -13.71 28.65
C VAL A 469 -6.83 -13.14 27.51
N GLU A 470 -7.43 -12.81 26.38
CA GLU A 470 -6.76 -12.14 25.26
C GLU A 470 -6.40 -10.69 25.61
N GLU A 471 -7.29 -9.95 26.28
CA GLU A 471 -6.97 -8.59 26.74
C GLU A 471 -5.89 -8.61 27.85
N VAL A 472 -5.92 -9.60 28.75
CA VAL A 472 -4.82 -9.83 29.71
C VAL A 472 -3.51 -10.09 28.97
N PHE A 473 -3.52 -10.93 27.94
CA PHE A 473 -2.33 -11.22 27.13
C PHE A 473 -1.78 -9.94 26.47
N LYS A 474 -2.64 -9.20 25.79
CA LYS A 474 -2.31 -7.96 25.08
C LYS A 474 -1.66 -6.91 25.97
N ARG A 475 -2.06 -6.80 27.24
CA ARG A 475 -1.51 -5.79 28.17
C ARG A 475 -0.37 -6.28 29.05
N LYS A 476 -0.36 -7.55 29.45
CA LYS A 476 0.62 -8.09 30.41
C LYS A 476 1.70 -8.97 29.79
N VAL A 477 1.50 -9.43 28.56
CA VAL A 477 2.43 -10.34 27.88
C VAL A 477 3.02 -9.68 26.64
N GLU A 478 2.18 -9.25 25.69
CA GLU A 478 2.61 -8.78 24.38
C GLU A 478 3.72 -7.70 24.41
N PRO A 479 3.63 -6.64 25.26
CA PRO A 479 4.66 -5.58 25.31
C PRO A 479 6.03 -6.08 25.81
N PHE A 480 6.01 -7.16 26.59
CA PHE A 480 7.17 -7.77 27.25
C PHE A 480 7.65 -9.05 26.56
N LEU A 481 7.12 -9.35 25.38
CA LEU A 481 7.62 -10.46 24.57
C LEU A 481 9.09 -10.22 24.19
N PRO A 482 9.91 -11.30 24.14
CA PRO A 482 11.26 -11.18 23.64
C PRO A 482 11.22 -10.75 22.17
N LYS A 483 12.26 -10.02 21.73
CA LYS A 483 12.37 -9.67 20.31
C LYS A 483 12.54 -10.93 19.43
N ASN A 484 13.10 -12.02 19.97
CA ASN A 484 13.36 -13.27 19.25
C ASN A 484 12.06 -13.92 18.74
N PRO A 485 12.08 -14.63 17.60
CA PRO A 485 10.92 -15.34 17.09
C PRO A 485 10.32 -16.32 18.10
N ILE A 486 9.01 -16.21 18.30
CA ILE A 486 8.25 -17.09 19.19
C ILE A 486 6.91 -17.47 18.55
N HIS A 487 6.61 -18.76 18.56
CA HIS A 487 5.27 -19.27 18.28
C HIS A 487 4.49 -19.41 19.59
N ILE A 488 3.35 -18.75 19.67
CA ILE A 488 2.39 -18.86 20.76
C ILE A 488 1.22 -19.68 20.23
N PHE A 489 0.96 -20.85 20.81
CA PHE A 489 -0.04 -21.80 20.29
C PHE A 489 -1.11 -22.15 21.33
N HIS A 490 -2.21 -22.76 20.90
CA HIS A 490 -3.39 -23.03 21.73
C HIS A 490 -4.06 -21.75 22.25
N LEU A 491 -4.38 -20.83 21.33
CA LEU A 491 -5.14 -19.62 21.64
C LEU A 491 -6.59 -19.96 22.06
N PRO A 492 -7.30 -19.05 22.76
CA PRO A 492 -8.69 -19.28 23.17
C PRO A 492 -9.61 -19.64 22.01
N SER A 493 -10.53 -20.58 22.23
CA SER A 493 -11.54 -20.98 21.24
C SER A 493 -12.51 -19.85 20.91
N ASP A 494 -12.89 -19.07 21.92
CA ASP A 494 -13.95 -18.05 21.80
C ASP A 494 -13.56 -16.91 20.85
N THR A 495 -12.25 -16.66 20.68
CA THR A 495 -11.70 -15.64 19.79
C THR A 495 -11.15 -16.22 18.49
N SER A 496 -11.37 -17.52 18.25
CA SER A 496 -10.88 -18.26 17.09
C SER A 496 -12.02 -18.96 16.34
N PRO A 497 -12.98 -18.20 15.76
CA PRO A 497 -14.24 -18.73 15.24
C PRO A 497 -14.08 -19.66 14.02
N LEU A 498 -12.95 -19.62 13.33
CA LEU A 498 -12.65 -20.44 12.14
C LEU A 498 -11.67 -21.58 12.43
N SER A 499 -11.16 -21.66 13.65
CA SER A 499 -10.18 -22.67 14.08
C SER A 499 -10.85 -23.86 14.74
N LYS A 500 -10.33 -25.06 14.50
CA LYS A 500 -10.75 -26.29 15.17
C LYS A 500 -10.50 -26.20 16.68
N MET A 501 -11.45 -26.66 17.49
CA MET A 501 -11.28 -26.74 18.94
C MET A 501 -10.30 -27.85 19.32
N LEU A 502 -9.55 -27.64 20.41
CA LEU A 502 -8.61 -28.65 20.91
C LEU A 502 -9.37 -29.79 21.62
N ASN A 503 -9.17 -31.04 21.18
CA ASN A 503 -9.87 -32.21 21.74
C ASN A 503 -9.70 -32.35 23.27
N LYS A 504 -8.52 -32.05 23.81
CA LYS A 504 -8.23 -32.19 25.24
C LYS A 504 -8.89 -31.11 26.11
N ASN A 505 -9.11 -29.92 25.56
CA ASN A 505 -9.72 -28.82 26.30
C ASN A 505 -10.41 -27.86 25.32
N LYS A 506 -11.73 -27.88 25.36
CA LYS A 506 -12.60 -27.12 24.46
C LYS A 506 -12.47 -25.59 24.61
N LYS A 507 -11.90 -25.06 25.71
CA LYS A 507 -11.61 -23.62 25.86
C LYS A 507 -10.47 -23.13 24.95
N LEU A 508 -9.70 -24.05 24.36
CA LEU A 508 -8.54 -23.74 23.52
C LEU A 508 -8.77 -24.23 22.09
N SER A 509 -8.08 -23.63 21.14
CA SER A 509 -8.14 -23.96 19.72
C SER A 509 -6.81 -24.49 19.19
N GLU A 510 -6.86 -25.16 18.04
CA GLU A 510 -5.69 -25.54 17.26
C GLU A 510 -5.16 -24.34 16.45
N ARG A 511 -4.87 -23.23 17.13
CA ARG A 511 -4.35 -21.98 16.56
C ARG A 511 -2.98 -21.63 17.10
N PHE A 512 -2.18 -20.95 16.30
CA PHE A 512 -0.94 -20.31 16.72
C PHE A 512 -0.77 -18.94 16.07
N GLU A 513 0.00 -18.10 16.76
CA GLU A 513 0.50 -16.84 16.25
C GLU A 513 2.02 -16.80 16.38
N THR A 514 2.66 -16.14 15.43
CA THR A 514 4.12 -15.99 15.39
C THR A 514 4.47 -14.54 15.60
N TYR A 515 5.20 -14.27 16.68
CA TYR A 515 5.71 -12.94 16.99
C TYR A 515 7.20 -12.86 16.69
N ILE A 516 7.62 -11.79 16.01
CA ILE A 516 9.02 -11.47 15.73
C ILE A 516 9.20 -9.96 15.92
N GLY A 517 10.22 -9.55 16.67
CA GLY A 517 10.46 -8.13 16.95
C GLY A 517 9.31 -7.46 17.71
N LYS A 518 8.57 -8.23 18.54
CA LYS A 518 7.33 -7.82 19.23
C LYS A 518 6.12 -7.52 18.32
N MET A 519 6.19 -7.91 17.05
CA MET A 519 5.08 -7.76 16.12
C MET A 519 4.53 -9.14 15.75
N GLU A 520 3.21 -9.27 15.70
CA GLU A 520 2.55 -10.44 15.12
C GLU A 520 2.82 -10.46 13.60
N ILE A 521 3.48 -11.50 13.13
CA ILE A 521 3.87 -11.67 11.72
C ILE A 521 3.00 -12.70 11.01
N ALA A 522 2.56 -13.73 11.71
CA ALA A 522 1.75 -14.79 11.13
C ALA A 522 0.72 -15.34 12.11
N ASN A 523 -0.44 -15.70 11.59
CA ASN A 523 -1.54 -16.35 12.29
C ASN A 523 -1.91 -17.61 11.50
N GLY A 524 -2.02 -18.76 12.16
CA GLY A 524 -2.37 -20.00 11.46
C GLY A 524 -3.05 -21.00 12.39
N TYR A 525 -3.82 -21.91 11.80
CA TYR A 525 -4.63 -22.86 12.55
C TYR A 525 -4.93 -24.13 11.75
N SER A 526 -5.42 -25.15 12.46
CA SER A 526 -6.21 -26.21 11.83
C SER A 526 -7.61 -25.67 11.58
N GLU A 527 -8.10 -25.80 10.35
CA GLU A 527 -9.39 -25.27 9.93
C GLU A 527 -10.56 -26.02 10.56
N GLU A 528 -11.61 -25.27 10.94
CA GLU A 528 -12.89 -25.86 11.29
C GLU A 528 -13.60 -26.33 10.02
N ALA A 529 -13.62 -27.65 9.83
CA ALA A 529 -14.25 -28.29 8.68
C ALA A 529 -15.69 -28.75 8.97
N ASN A 530 -16.14 -28.79 10.23
CA ASN A 530 -17.49 -29.21 10.56
C ASN A 530 -18.47 -28.04 10.36
N ALA A 531 -19.31 -28.14 9.31
CA ALA A 531 -20.28 -27.12 8.94
C ALA A 531 -21.23 -26.74 10.10
N ILE A 532 -21.78 -27.72 10.82
CA ILE A 532 -22.68 -27.49 11.96
C ILE A 532 -21.97 -26.75 13.10
N MET A 533 -20.72 -27.11 13.36
CA MET A 533 -19.91 -26.41 14.36
C MET A 533 -19.58 -24.98 13.91
N GLN A 534 -19.26 -24.80 12.64
CA GLN A 534 -18.94 -23.50 12.08
C GLN A 534 -20.14 -22.55 12.13
N GLU A 535 -21.33 -23.04 11.79
CA GLU A 535 -22.58 -22.30 11.91
C GLU A 535 -22.82 -21.85 13.35
N LYS A 536 -22.69 -22.75 14.33
CA LYS A 536 -22.82 -22.42 15.76
C LYS A 536 -21.84 -21.32 16.18
N LYS A 537 -20.60 -21.35 15.69
CA LYS A 537 -19.60 -20.30 15.97
C LYS A 537 -19.98 -18.97 15.34
N PHE A 538 -20.51 -18.96 14.11
CA PHE A 538 -21.00 -17.74 13.47
C PHE A 538 -22.21 -17.15 14.21
N ILE A 539 -23.17 -17.97 14.62
CA ILE A 539 -24.32 -17.53 15.43
C ILE A 539 -23.84 -16.96 16.77
N SER A 540 -22.88 -17.62 17.44
CA SER A 540 -22.30 -17.12 18.69
C SER A 540 -21.57 -15.79 18.49
N GLN A 541 -20.81 -15.63 17.41
CA GLN A 541 -20.13 -14.36 17.11
C GLN A 541 -21.14 -13.24 16.80
N TYR A 542 -22.19 -13.57 16.05
CA TYR A 542 -23.24 -12.64 15.66
C TYR A 542 -24.04 -12.14 16.88
N SER A 543 -24.46 -13.06 17.75
CA SER A 543 -25.17 -12.73 18.99
C SER A 543 -24.36 -11.83 19.91
N LEU A 544 -23.05 -12.08 20.07
CA LEU A 544 -22.16 -11.20 20.84
C LEU A 544 -22.07 -9.79 20.22
N LYS A 545 -21.91 -9.68 18.90
CA LYS A 545 -21.89 -8.37 18.21
C LYS A 545 -23.21 -7.61 18.32
N ASN A 546 -24.35 -8.31 18.26
CA ASN A 546 -25.66 -7.67 18.34
C ASN A 546 -26.00 -7.18 19.75
N LYS A 547 -25.58 -7.88 20.79
CA LYS A 547 -25.71 -7.38 22.16
C LYS A 547 -24.97 -6.04 22.32
N MET A 548 -23.73 -5.97 21.81
CA MET A 548 -22.97 -4.70 21.79
C MET A 548 -23.68 -3.59 21.00
N ASN A 549 -24.34 -3.90 19.89
CA ASN A 549 -25.06 -2.89 19.11
C ASN A 549 -26.36 -2.44 19.81
N LYS A 550 -27.08 -3.31 20.52
CA LYS A 550 -28.29 -2.94 21.27
C LYS A 550 -27.97 -2.03 22.47
N GLU A 551 -26.85 -2.22 23.15
CA GLU A 551 -26.42 -1.33 24.24
C GLU A 551 -25.98 0.05 23.73
N ASN A 552 -25.34 0.12 22.56
CA ASN A 552 -25.02 1.41 21.92
C ASN A 552 -26.27 2.17 21.45
N VAL A 553 -27.40 1.48 21.24
CA VAL A 553 -28.71 2.08 20.92
C VAL A 553 -29.48 2.46 22.20
N ASN A 554 -29.33 1.71 23.30
CA ASN A 554 -29.95 2.03 24.60
C ASN A 554 -29.42 3.30 25.29
N TYR A 555 -28.31 3.89 24.80
CA TYR A 555 -27.85 5.22 25.20
C TYR A 555 -28.36 6.37 24.30
N ALA A 556 -29.06 6.06 23.20
CA ALA A 556 -29.66 7.03 22.29
C ALA A 556 -31.21 7.06 22.37
N ASP A 557 -31.85 5.97 22.83
CA ASP A 557 -33.32 5.90 22.92
C ASP A 557 -33.79 5.89 24.38
N LYS A 558 -33.76 7.07 25.02
CA LYS A 558 -34.64 7.39 26.16
C LYS A 558 -35.29 8.76 25.94
N LEU A 559 -36.05 8.89 24.86
CA LEU A 559 -37.14 9.85 24.78
C LEU A 559 -38.31 9.19 24.04
N ASP A 560 -39.50 9.44 24.58
CA ASP A 560 -40.82 9.11 24.08
C ASP A 560 -41.31 7.67 24.33
N HIS A 561 -41.69 7.44 25.59
CA HIS A 561 -42.87 6.64 25.89
C HIS A 561 -44.09 7.39 25.36
N ASP A 562 -44.83 6.79 24.43
CA ASP A 562 -46.28 6.97 24.37
C ASP A 562 -46.96 5.66 24.01
N GLU A 563 -47.86 5.26 24.89
CA GLU A 563 -48.77 4.13 24.75
C GLU A 563 -49.78 4.41 23.63
N LYS A 564 -49.98 3.43 22.74
CA LYS A 564 -51.30 2.91 22.29
C LYS A 564 -51.15 2.21 20.93
N ALA A 565 -51.38 0.90 20.94
CA ALA A 565 -52.35 0.21 20.08
C ALA A 565 -52.09 -1.30 20.16
N LYS A 566 -52.90 -1.96 20.99
CA LYS A 566 -53.20 -3.38 20.85
C LYS A 566 -54.21 -3.55 19.71
N GLU A 567 -54.19 -4.77 19.16
CA GLU A 567 -55.23 -5.47 18.40
C GLU A 567 -55.20 -5.49 16.86
N ASN A 568 -54.99 -6.75 16.41
CA ASN A 568 -55.70 -7.47 15.36
C ASN A 568 -55.52 -7.03 13.90
N ASN A 569 -54.89 -7.91 13.11
CA ASN A 569 -55.64 -8.74 12.15
C ASN A 569 -54.78 -9.83 11.48
N LYS A 570 -55.23 -11.08 11.63
CA LYS A 570 -55.00 -12.19 10.69
C LYS A 570 -55.85 -11.91 9.45
N ILE A 571 -55.30 -11.77 8.24
CA ILE A 571 -56.00 -12.15 6.99
C ILE A 571 -55.01 -12.68 5.93
N SER A 572 -55.49 -13.75 5.30
CA SER A 572 -55.06 -14.63 4.22
C SER A 572 -54.41 -14.03 2.96
N ILE A 573 -53.57 -14.88 2.35
CA ILE A 573 -52.93 -14.73 1.04
C ILE A 573 -53.94 -15.02 -0.09
N THR A 574 -54.14 -14.07 -1.00
CA THR A 574 -54.53 -14.33 -2.40
C THR A 574 -53.81 -13.34 -3.34
N PRO A 575 -53.46 -13.71 -4.58
CA PRO A 575 -52.56 -12.94 -5.42
C PRO A 575 -53.33 -12.04 -6.40
N ARG A 576 -53.42 -10.71 -6.13
CA ARG A 576 -53.80 -9.72 -7.17
C ARG A 576 -53.06 -8.39 -7.01
N ASN A 577 -52.50 -7.96 -8.16
CA ASN A 577 -52.10 -6.61 -8.57
C ASN A 577 -50.91 -5.94 -7.85
N PHE A 578 -49.71 -6.19 -8.39
CA PHE A 578 -48.49 -5.46 -8.07
C PHE A 578 -48.47 -4.06 -8.74
N THR A 579 -48.69 -3.01 -7.95
CA THR A 579 -48.41 -1.62 -8.34
C THR A 579 -46.96 -1.22 -8.05
N LYS A 580 -46.45 -0.23 -8.80
CA LYS A 580 -45.05 0.26 -8.73
C LYS A 580 -44.61 0.69 -7.32
N ASP A 581 -45.54 1.12 -6.47
CA ASP A 581 -45.25 1.58 -5.11
C ASP A 581 -44.96 0.44 -4.12
N ASN A 582 -45.48 -0.77 -4.38
CA ASN A 582 -45.18 -1.95 -3.58
C ASN A 582 -43.75 -2.46 -3.83
N LYS A 583 -43.11 -2.13 -4.95
CA LYS A 583 -41.69 -2.43 -5.19
C LYS A 583 -40.76 -1.64 -4.27
N LEU A 584 -41.13 -0.40 -3.91
CA LEU A 584 -40.29 0.44 -3.04
C LEU A 584 -40.36 -0.02 -1.58
N ASN A 585 -41.52 -0.48 -1.12
CA ASN A 585 -41.68 -1.04 0.21
C ASN A 585 -41.12 -2.47 0.33
N PHE A 586 -41.28 -3.31 -0.69
CA PHE A 586 -40.66 -4.65 -0.72
C PHE A 586 -39.12 -4.57 -0.77
N CYS A 587 -38.55 -3.61 -1.52
CA CYS A 587 -37.12 -3.33 -1.47
C CYS A 587 -36.66 -2.77 -0.12
N LYS A 588 -37.48 -1.96 0.57
CA LYS A 588 -37.16 -1.45 1.92
C LYS A 588 -37.27 -2.53 3.01
N GLU A 589 -38.18 -3.50 2.86
CA GLU A 589 -38.27 -4.66 3.76
C GLU A 589 -37.15 -5.68 3.50
N PHE A 590 -36.72 -5.89 2.25
CA PHE A 590 -35.52 -6.68 1.96
C PHE A 590 -34.22 -6.07 2.52
N ILE A 591 -34.17 -4.75 2.69
CA ILE A 591 -33.04 -4.02 3.31
C ILE A 591 -32.99 -4.21 4.85
N LYS A 592 -34.02 -4.81 5.47
CA LYS A 592 -34.09 -5.13 6.90
C LYS A 592 -34.02 -6.64 7.21
N ASN A 593 -33.58 -7.47 6.27
CA ASN A 593 -33.36 -8.89 6.56
C ASN A 593 -32.07 -9.09 7.37
N GLU A 594 -32.22 -9.40 8.66
CA GLU A 594 -31.16 -9.77 9.59
C GLU A 594 -30.32 -10.99 9.16
N ASN A 595 -30.73 -11.69 8.10
CA ASN A 595 -30.07 -12.87 7.53
C ASN A 595 -28.78 -12.58 6.73
N TYR A 596 -28.49 -11.33 6.33
CA TYR A 596 -27.30 -11.00 5.55
C TYR A 596 -26.00 -10.82 6.37
N LYS A 597 -26.00 -11.19 7.67
CA LYS A 597 -24.83 -11.00 8.55
C LYS A 597 -24.06 -12.29 8.87
N ILE A 598 -24.64 -13.46 8.61
CA ILE A 598 -23.97 -14.76 8.71
C ILE A 598 -23.75 -15.28 7.30
N ASP A 599 -22.52 -15.74 7.00
CA ASP A 599 -22.18 -16.29 5.70
C ASP A 599 -22.64 -17.76 5.59
N TYR A 600 -23.95 -17.95 5.37
CA TYR A 600 -24.55 -19.27 5.16
C TYR A 600 -24.10 -19.91 3.83
N ASP A 601 -23.68 -19.11 2.85
CA ASP A 601 -23.10 -19.64 1.61
C ASP A 601 -21.78 -20.36 1.91
N TYR A 602 -20.92 -19.81 2.76
CA TYR A 602 -19.73 -20.51 3.25
C TYR A 602 -20.05 -21.74 4.10
N VAL A 603 -21.07 -21.69 4.98
CA VAL A 603 -21.50 -22.87 5.75
C VAL A 603 -22.00 -23.98 4.82
N THR A 604 -22.74 -23.62 3.77
CA THR A 604 -23.22 -24.56 2.75
C THR A 604 -22.05 -25.15 1.97
N ALA A 605 -21.07 -24.34 1.58
CA ALA A 605 -19.84 -24.84 0.96
C ALA A 605 -19.13 -25.86 1.88
N LEU A 606 -18.98 -25.57 3.18
CA LEU A 606 -18.41 -26.52 4.13
C LEU A 606 -19.19 -27.83 4.22
N ALA A 607 -20.51 -27.80 4.04
CA ALA A 607 -21.35 -28.99 4.05
C ALA A 607 -21.07 -29.93 2.86
N HIS A 608 -20.51 -29.42 1.76
CA HIS A 608 -19.99 -30.25 0.66
C HIS A 608 -18.66 -30.95 1.02
N GLY A 609 -18.02 -30.56 2.12
CA GLY A 609 -16.86 -31.24 2.68
C GLY A 609 -15.56 -30.47 2.47
N LEU A 610 -15.03 -29.89 3.56
CA LEU A 610 -13.65 -29.39 3.60
C LEU A 610 -12.74 -30.51 4.13
N PRO A 611 -11.72 -30.97 3.38
CA PRO A 611 -10.74 -31.91 3.91
C PRO A 611 -9.99 -31.30 5.11
N PRO A 612 -9.40 -32.11 6.02
CA PRO A 612 -8.60 -31.59 7.13
C PRO A 612 -7.51 -30.64 6.63
N THR A 613 -7.64 -29.35 6.90
CA THR A 613 -6.82 -28.31 6.26
C THR A 613 -6.06 -27.52 7.33
N GLY A 614 -4.81 -27.15 7.01
CA GLY A 614 -4.09 -26.11 7.73
C GLY A 614 -4.15 -24.81 6.96
N GLY A 615 -4.42 -23.70 7.64
CA GLY A 615 -4.35 -22.36 7.08
C GLY A 615 -3.28 -21.50 7.76
N LEU A 616 -2.77 -20.52 7.01
CA LEU A 616 -1.71 -19.62 7.44
C LEU A 616 -1.82 -18.27 6.74
N GLY A 617 -2.02 -17.21 7.52
CA GLY A 617 -1.86 -15.81 7.10
C GLY A 617 -0.51 -15.24 7.52
N ILE A 618 0.16 -14.49 6.65
CA ILE A 618 1.42 -13.77 6.92
C ILE A 618 1.29 -12.30 6.49
N GLY A 619 1.51 -11.38 7.42
CA GLY A 619 1.57 -9.94 7.14
C GLY A 619 2.85 -9.55 6.41
N ILE A 620 2.78 -9.39 5.09
CA ILE A 620 3.96 -9.14 4.23
C ILE A 620 4.60 -7.79 4.55
N ASP A 621 3.79 -6.76 4.82
CA ASP A 621 4.29 -5.44 5.20
C ASP A 621 5.15 -5.49 6.47
N ARG A 622 4.66 -6.18 7.50
CA ARG A 622 5.35 -6.34 8.79
C ARG A 622 6.62 -7.18 8.63
N LEU A 623 6.58 -8.25 7.83
CA LEU A 623 7.77 -9.03 7.50
C LEU A 623 8.82 -8.17 6.78
N CYS A 624 8.40 -7.34 5.83
CA CYS A 624 9.30 -6.40 5.15
C CYS A 624 9.91 -5.40 6.14
N MET A 625 9.12 -4.84 7.06
CA MET A 625 9.62 -3.93 8.09
C MET A 625 10.76 -4.54 8.91
N LEU A 626 10.63 -5.81 9.30
CA LEU A 626 11.68 -6.52 10.04
C LEU A 626 12.94 -6.71 9.20
N LEU A 627 12.78 -7.15 7.94
CA LEU A 627 13.89 -7.40 7.03
C LEU A 627 14.62 -6.13 6.57
N THR A 628 14.00 -4.96 6.69
CA THR A 628 14.59 -3.67 6.30
C THR A 628 14.85 -2.75 7.50
N ASN A 629 14.81 -3.29 8.73
CA ASN A 629 14.99 -2.55 9.99
C ASN A 629 14.16 -1.24 10.03
N SER A 630 12.89 -1.31 9.66
CA SER A 630 12.00 -0.15 9.54
C SER A 630 11.02 -0.06 10.70
N ASN A 631 11.06 1.08 11.40
CA ASN A 631 10.20 1.34 12.56
C ASN A 631 8.76 1.76 12.20
N SER A 632 8.48 1.99 10.91
CA SER A 632 7.17 2.41 10.42
C SER A 632 6.84 1.71 9.10
N ILE A 633 5.61 1.22 8.99
CA ILE A 633 5.03 0.60 7.79
C ILE A 633 5.05 1.57 6.60
N LYS A 634 4.97 2.88 6.87
CA LYS A 634 5.02 3.93 5.83
C LYS A 634 6.36 3.97 5.10
N ASN A 635 7.43 3.47 5.69
CA ASN A 635 8.76 3.44 5.08
C ASN A 635 8.91 2.32 4.04
N ILE A 636 8.09 1.27 4.14
CA ILE A 636 8.11 0.13 3.21
C ILE A 636 6.99 0.19 2.18
N LEU A 637 6.04 1.12 2.32
CA LEU A 637 4.99 1.36 1.32
C LEU A 637 5.45 2.41 0.31
N SER A 638 5.12 2.16 -0.97
CA SER A 638 5.37 3.14 -2.03
C SER A 638 4.49 4.38 -1.82
N PHE A 639 3.21 4.21 -1.51
CA PHE A 639 2.31 5.31 -1.23
C PHE A 639 1.43 4.98 -0.02
N PRO A 640 1.86 5.30 1.20
CA PRO A 640 1.07 5.05 2.40
C PRO A 640 -0.11 6.04 2.50
N ILE A 641 -1.15 5.67 3.26
CA ILE A 641 -2.24 6.59 3.58
C ILE A 641 -1.74 7.66 4.57
N ILE A 642 -2.09 8.91 4.28
CA ILE A 642 -1.75 10.09 5.08
C ILE A 642 -3.04 10.87 5.29
N LYS A 643 -3.22 11.48 6.47
CA LYS A 643 -4.36 12.37 6.71
C LYS A 643 -4.39 13.47 5.65
N PRO A 644 -5.54 13.87 5.09
CA PRO A 644 -5.59 15.03 4.20
C PRO A 644 -5.23 16.31 4.98
N ASN A 645 -4.80 17.35 4.24
CA ASN A 645 -4.54 18.69 4.78
C ASN A 645 -5.83 19.46 5.02
#